data_AF-A0A8H3NY42-F1
#
_entry.id   AF-A0A8H3NY42-F1
#
_cell.length_a   1.000
_cell.length_b   1.000
_cell.length_c   1.000
_cell.angle_alpha   90.00
_cell.angle_beta   90.00
_cell.angle_gamma   90.00
#
_symmetry.space_group_name_H-M   'P 1'
#
loop_
_entity.id
_entity.type
_entity.pdbx_description
1 polymer ?
#
loop_
_entity_poly.entity_id
_entity_poly.type
_entity_poly.pdbx_seq_one_letter_code
_entity_poly.pdbx_strand_id
1 'polypeptide(L)'
;MRDNGANVDSPDGPRTPVRSPRASSNPLQDHVLPSTEFTFSCSPSSAGRLTPVSSVDGSLDPQVEHRSLTPNTQSLFQNLRLSETRRPQNHDSESSPSNGPGESRLTPNTHHTTYRDLYNATPSPGVARSTEPTQRPPRTPVSPLGVVNAQLQNLNVADSGDPEVSDSDHDNDPESDDYLYNIRQEELPQVPIYDIRLQSALRNVRGQLADLAQVMSRRELAQDPTTAFHELYKQTLEASGFAYPATRTVGFIGDSGMGKSSLINSILDQEGLARSSGDGAACTTVVTEFRSVNEEHPQNYTVEADFMDNAEIRELLEELLSNVRKYYTDAYREVVDAREQEHIKAAAKRAWDTLLSLFPNQPGLDLDFLSRDGEDAVESIVTTLEEWAMAGLDHRPGGRDSLRYTVVARHADECMEQLDNLMADSRDGDRPAIWPFVKLIRVYLRSPVLRTGLVLADLPGFRDLNYARERATERLPVPDLTGQELTGQFQDVDAKETARTSSAGDARHILDLDSRIQALEQNIRHTRSRRRQASGSRNQNLAAEETTLRDEKEALEFELKRFLILRRNRHVTEALSRAWRNQARIFCVSNKLYSDHRTNDPEQANGYLELSGITELRRYCQSVPADAQLRATESFLQNQVPALLGSLTQWALAGSDSVTASPAEVLRGALNEAEQTLQRVRFSERFHSNPSAGRSRNNWRDHAVGASREWATWHHSTYAAWCRNYGTHQTAKQEYRCWNEEILGQGSDQLSTRWDAMLGWLEEKRDELDEELSSMFQNVCDSIEEHHDIAPESLGNLRLNMETRQRCILDAIHSSLDDLIYATEKIESDATGGHASSYIAGVMRPVYNTCREQYGTGSDARRKQAMNRHLSSSALFLQFANTLTDDYRELIERAFTQLDQKLREEIASITRDLRASLTVEGQTSEAGQEPQHTEELKRRVRVIQDALVHAQRVIREVRQ
;
A
#
# COMPACT_ATOMS: atom_id res chain seq x y z
N MET A 1 -0.17 -59.60 -13.37
CA MET A 1 -0.84 -60.86 -13.01
C MET A 1 0.05 -61.61 -12.02
N ARG A 2 -0.51 -62.04 -10.89
CA ARG A 2 -0.05 -63.08 -9.94
C ARG A 2 1.41 -63.07 -9.43
N ASP A 3 1.52 -63.21 -8.12
CA ASP A 3 2.72 -63.58 -7.38
C ASP A 3 3.31 -64.94 -7.82
N ASN A 4 4.64 -65.07 -7.78
CA ASN A 4 5.31 -65.84 -6.71
C ASN A 4 6.83 -66.03 -6.94
N GLY A 5 7.60 -65.99 -5.85
CA GLY A 5 8.47 -67.12 -5.48
C GLY A 5 9.84 -67.29 -6.16
N ALA A 6 10.83 -66.53 -5.68
CA ALA A 6 12.12 -67.00 -5.16
C ALA A 6 13.04 -67.99 -5.94
N ASN A 7 14.29 -67.51 -6.10
CA ASN A 7 15.57 -68.16 -5.72
C ASN A 7 16.44 -69.00 -6.68
N VAL A 8 17.71 -68.55 -6.73
CA VAL A 8 18.99 -69.32 -6.67
C VAL A 8 19.71 -69.73 -7.97
N ASP A 9 20.74 -68.92 -8.27
CA ASP A 9 22.12 -69.23 -8.69
C ASP A 9 22.50 -69.96 -10.01
N SER A 10 23.07 -69.16 -10.93
CA SER A 10 24.50 -69.17 -11.35
C SER A 10 25.11 -70.38 -12.11
N PRO A 11 26.18 -70.21 -12.93
CA PRO A 11 26.63 -69.05 -13.72
C PRO A 11 27.04 -69.45 -15.18
N ASP A 12 27.98 -68.68 -15.77
CA ASP A 12 28.72 -68.87 -17.05
C ASP A 12 28.07 -68.49 -18.40
N GLY A 13 28.70 -67.50 -19.05
CA GLY A 13 28.75 -67.37 -20.52
C GLY A 13 30.18 -67.70 -21.01
N PRO A 14 30.68 -67.12 -22.13
CA PRO A 14 30.00 -66.45 -23.23
C PRO A 14 30.43 -67.02 -24.61
N ARG A 15 29.90 -66.43 -25.71
CA ARG A 15 30.52 -66.18 -27.04
C ARG A 15 29.60 -66.42 -28.26
N THR A 16 29.65 -65.41 -29.12
CA THR A 16 29.17 -65.21 -30.50
C THR A 16 29.79 -66.23 -31.50
N PRO A 17 29.47 -66.29 -32.84
CA PRO A 17 29.13 -65.15 -33.73
C PRO A 17 28.30 -65.40 -35.04
N VAL A 18 28.26 -64.34 -35.90
CA VAL A 18 27.91 -64.24 -37.36
C VAL A 18 26.44 -64.52 -37.80
N ARG A 19 25.85 -63.90 -38.86
CA ARG A 19 26.35 -63.08 -40.00
C ARG A 19 25.23 -62.17 -40.63
N SER A 20 25.59 -61.01 -41.20
CA SER A 20 24.72 -60.02 -41.89
C SER A 20 24.55 -60.29 -43.41
N PRO A 21 23.68 -59.56 -44.18
CA PRO A 21 23.95 -58.20 -44.75
C PRO A 21 22.75 -57.20 -44.62
N ARG A 22 22.86 -55.85 -44.64
CA ARG A 22 23.40 -54.82 -45.60
C ARG A 22 22.62 -54.69 -46.93
N ALA A 23 22.40 -53.51 -47.54
CA ALA A 23 22.84 -52.10 -47.32
C ALA A 23 21.69 -51.12 -47.73
N SER A 24 21.74 -49.77 -47.73
CA SER A 24 22.76 -48.68 -47.73
C SER A 24 22.04 -47.34 -47.41
N SER A 25 22.59 -46.13 -47.16
CA SER A 25 23.93 -45.51 -46.96
C SER A 25 23.69 -44.10 -46.37
N ASN A 26 24.42 -43.54 -45.38
CA ASN A 26 25.84 -43.08 -45.29
C ASN A 26 26.16 -41.72 -45.97
N PRO A 27 27.13 -40.90 -45.47
CA PRO A 27 28.18 -41.20 -44.48
C PRO A 27 28.42 -40.16 -43.33
N LEU A 28 29.38 -40.49 -42.44
CA LEU A 28 29.88 -39.70 -41.29
C LEU A 28 31.06 -38.77 -41.63
N GLN A 29 31.42 -37.85 -40.73
CA GLN A 29 32.81 -37.78 -40.22
C GLN A 29 32.94 -37.12 -38.83
N ASP A 30 33.71 -37.75 -37.93
CA ASP A 30 34.15 -37.19 -36.63
C ASP A 30 35.27 -36.16 -36.81
N HIS A 31 35.30 -35.12 -35.96
CA HIS A 31 36.54 -34.44 -35.59
C HIS A 31 36.50 -33.91 -34.15
N VAL A 32 37.69 -33.78 -33.55
CA VAL A 32 37.95 -33.54 -32.13
C VAL A 32 38.65 -32.18 -31.96
N LEU A 33 38.34 -31.46 -30.87
CA LEU A 33 38.89 -30.15 -30.41
C LEU A 33 38.43 -28.89 -31.18
N PRO A 34 38.52 -27.67 -30.59
CA PRO A 34 38.99 -27.32 -29.23
C PRO A 34 37.99 -26.51 -28.37
N SER A 35 38.30 -26.38 -27.08
CA SER A 35 37.76 -25.31 -26.23
C SER A 35 38.35 -23.96 -26.66
N THR A 36 37.53 -22.97 -26.98
CA THR A 36 37.95 -21.58 -27.20
C THR A 36 37.45 -20.68 -26.08
N GLU A 37 38.37 -20.30 -25.20
CA GLU A 37 38.17 -19.16 -24.29
C GLU A 37 38.09 -17.88 -25.12
N PHE A 38 36.98 -17.15 -25.06
CA PHE A 38 36.92 -15.76 -25.54
C PHE A 38 37.51 -14.84 -24.46
N THR A 39 38.85 -14.77 -24.41
CA THR A 39 39.55 -13.73 -23.68
C THR A 39 39.48 -12.41 -24.45
N PHE A 40 38.69 -11.44 -23.98
CA PHE A 40 38.82 -10.06 -24.43
C PHE A 40 40.05 -9.43 -23.77
N SER A 41 41.16 -9.43 -24.51
CA SER A 41 42.38 -8.71 -24.16
C SER A 41 42.37 -7.30 -24.78
N CYS A 42 42.19 -6.28 -23.96
CA CYS A 42 42.51 -4.89 -24.34
C CYS A 42 43.72 -4.42 -23.54
N SER A 43 44.91 -4.59 -24.13
CA SER A 43 46.18 -4.09 -23.57
C SER A 43 46.27 -2.56 -23.70
N PRO A 44 46.75 -1.83 -22.68
CA PRO A 44 46.84 -0.37 -22.73
C PRO A 44 48.09 0.11 -23.48
N SER A 45 47.91 1.15 -24.29
CA SER A 45 48.97 2.00 -24.87
C SER A 45 48.47 3.45 -24.76
N SER A 46 49.20 4.46 -24.27
CA SER A 46 50.66 4.58 -24.09
C SER A 46 51.00 5.44 -22.86
N ALA A 47 52.20 5.25 -22.29
CA ALA A 47 52.64 5.97 -21.08
C ALA A 47 53.26 7.35 -21.36
N GLY A 48 53.01 8.31 -20.47
CA GLY A 48 53.66 9.62 -20.39
C GLY A 48 54.30 9.87 -19.01
N ARG A 49 55.61 9.66 -18.90
CA ARG A 49 56.51 10.06 -17.78
C ARG A 49 56.63 11.60 -17.70
N LEU A 50 57.06 12.31 -16.64
CA LEU A 50 57.49 12.06 -15.24
C LEU A 50 57.56 13.44 -14.50
N THR A 51 57.33 13.47 -13.17
CA THR A 51 57.86 14.35 -12.06
C THR A 51 58.80 15.57 -12.30
N PRO A 52 59.04 16.49 -11.32
CA PRO A 52 58.27 16.94 -10.14
C PRO A 52 58.27 18.50 -9.96
N VAL A 53 57.80 19.07 -8.81
CA VAL A 53 58.47 20.14 -7.98
C VAL A 53 57.54 20.79 -6.91
N SER A 54 58.09 21.01 -5.70
CA SER A 54 57.72 21.97 -4.63
C SER A 54 56.41 21.89 -3.81
N SER A 55 56.60 21.52 -2.54
CA SER A 55 55.91 21.89 -1.29
C SER A 55 55.34 23.33 -1.14
N VAL A 56 54.24 23.46 -0.38
CA VAL A 56 54.06 24.34 0.82
C VAL A 56 53.02 23.69 1.78
N ASP A 57 53.17 23.87 3.10
CA ASP A 57 52.24 23.44 4.17
C ASP A 57 50.87 24.16 4.18
N GLY A 58 49.83 23.53 4.75
CA GLY A 58 48.54 24.20 5.02
C GLY A 58 47.41 23.31 5.56
N SER A 59 47.29 23.23 6.89
CA SER A 59 46.21 22.58 7.66
C SER A 59 44.77 22.87 7.17
N LEU A 60 43.96 21.83 6.90
CA LEU A 60 42.49 21.91 6.73
C LEU A 60 41.76 20.65 7.27
N ASP A 61 40.49 20.84 7.61
CA ASP A 61 39.61 19.90 8.34
C ASP A 61 39.27 18.58 7.62
N PRO A 62 38.99 17.50 8.37
CA PRO A 62 38.38 16.29 7.82
C PRO A 62 36.83 16.38 7.84
N GLN A 63 36.24 16.96 6.80
CA GLN A 63 34.91 16.51 6.34
C GLN A 63 35.09 15.61 5.12
N VAL A 64 34.84 14.32 5.31
CA VAL A 64 34.68 13.35 4.22
C VAL A 64 33.26 12.80 4.33
N GLU A 65 32.34 13.42 3.60
CA GLU A 65 30.98 12.90 3.43
C GLU A 65 31.03 11.68 2.50
N HIS A 66 30.65 10.52 3.02
CA HIS A 66 30.27 9.39 2.18
C HIS A 66 28.96 9.76 1.46
N ARG A 67 29.03 10.00 0.15
CA ARG A 67 27.85 10.14 -0.71
C ARG A 67 27.20 8.78 -0.91
N SER A 68 26.26 8.43 -0.04
CA SER A 68 25.26 7.39 -0.32
C SER A 68 24.28 7.92 -1.37
N LEU A 69 24.25 7.29 -2.54
CA LEU A 69 23.30 7.61 -3.61
C LEU A 69 21.94 6.97 -3.28
N THR A 70 21.14 7.67 -2.47
CA THR A 70 19.67 7.47 -2.45
C THR A 70 19.02 8.59 -3.28
N PRO A 71 17.98 8.31 -4.09
CA PRO A 71 17.20 9.35 -4.75
C PRO A 71 16.73 10.38 -3.72
N ASN A 72 17.14 11.65 -3.89
CA ASN A 72 17.02 12.63 -2.82
C ASN A 72 15.57 13.11 -2.66
N THR A 73 14.81 12.40 -1.82
CA THR A 73 13.40 12.69 -1.48
C THR A 73 13.17 14.13 -0.98
N GLN A 74 14.23 14.85 -0.56
CA GLN A 74 14.16 16.27 -0.26
C GLN A 74 13.59 17.14 -1.40
N SER A 75 13.76 16.76 -2.69
CA SER A 75 13.22 17.57 -3.80
C SER A 75 11.69 17.57 -3.83
N LEU A 76 11.05 16.42 -3.57
CA LEU A 76 9.60 16.29 -3.42
C LEU A 76 9.07 17.06 -2.19
N PHE A 77 9.89 17.23 -1.15
CA PHE A 77 9.47 17.83 0.12
C PHE A 77 9.78 19.33 0.28
N GLN A 78 10.56 19.95 -0.61
CA GLN A 78 10.85 21.40 -0.53
C GLN A 78 9.65 22.29 -0.91
N ASN A 79 8.71 21.80 -1.72
CA ASN A 79 7.59 22.60 -2.26
C ASN A 79 6.40 22.78 -1.30
N LEU A 80 6.44 22.19 -0.09
CA LEU A 80 5.33 22.24 0.89
C LEU A 80 5.70 23.01 2.16
N ARG A 81 6.16 24.27 2.01
CA ARG A 81 6.19 25.23 3.11
C ARG A 81 4.80 25.76 3.42
N LEU A 82 4.01 24.97 4.14
CA LEU A 82 2.81 25.47 4.83
C LEU A 82 3.24 26.52 5.86
N SER A 83 2.52 27.64 5.88
CA SER A 83 2.95 28.92 6.44
C SER A 83 3.32 28.89 7.93
N GLU A 84 4.53 29.32 8.25
CA GLU A 84 4.87 29.80 9.60
C GLU A 84 3.99 31.02 9.92
N THR A 85 3.13 30.90 10.94
CA THR A 85 2.29 32.01 11.39
C THR A 85 3.14 33.14 11.99
N ARG A 86 3.43 34.17 11.19
CA ARG A 86 3.99 35.44 11.67
C ARG A 86 3.04 36.07 12.69
N ARG A 87 3.58 36.42 13.87
CA ARG A 87 2.87 37.19 14.89
C ARG A 87 2.42 38.56 14.33
N PRO A 88 1.15 38.97 14.51
CA PRO A 88 0.78 40.38 14.40
C PRO A 88 1.46 41.18 15.51
N GLN A 89 2.02 42.34 15.19
CA GLN A 89 2.41 43.33 16.20
C GLN A 89 1.22 44.25 16.48
N ASN A 90 0.87 44.44 17.75
CA ASN A 90 -0.13 45.43 18.15
C ASN A 90 0.40 46.85 17.85
N HIS A 91 -0.45 47.68 17.24
CA HIS A 91 -0.34 49.12 17.32
C HIS A 91 -1.72 49.71 17.61
N ASP A 92 -1.84 50.33 18.78
CA ASP A 92 -3.05 51.03 19.21
C ASP A 92 -3.30 52.31 18.39
N SER A 93 -4.56 52.62 18.12
CA SER A 93 -5.04 53.96 17.71
C SER A 93 -6.57 54.05 17.91
N GLU A 94 -7.02 55.08 18.62
CA GLU A 94 -8.40 55.18 19.13
C GLU A 94 -9.37 55.96 18.22
N SER A 95 -10.65 55.56 18.30
CA SER A 95 -11.85 56.42 18.26
C SER A 95 -12.35 57.05 16.94
N SER A 96 -13.56 56.62 16.51
CA SER A 96 -14.81 57.44 16.50
C SER A 96 -15.76 57.07 15.33
N PRO A 97 -17.11 57.18 15.51
CA PRO A 97 -18.08 56.55 14.60
C PRO A 97 -18.80 57.51 13.63
N SER A 98 -19.25 57.02 12.47
CA SER A 98 -20.31 57.66 11.66
C SER A 98 -21.14 56.66 10.85
N ASN A 99 -22.43 56.97 10.68
CA ASN A 99 -23.45 56.11 10.05
C ASN A 99 -23.42 56.16 8.51
N GLY A 100 -23.79 55.06 7.83
CA GLY A 100 -24.13 55.07 6.40
C GLY A 100 -24.08 53.67 5.75
N PRO A 101 -25.05 53.27 4.90
CA PRO A 101 -25.30 51.85 4.64
C PRO A 101 -24.71 51.29 3.34
N GLY A 102 -24.30 50.02 3.40
CA GLY A 102 -24.62 49.01 2.38
C GLY A 102 -24.06 49.16 0.96
N GLU A 103 -22.78 48.85 0.76
CA GLU A 103 -22.29 48.34 -0.53
C GLU A 103 -21.50 47.04 -0.34
N SER A 104 -21.87 46.03 -1.12
CA SER A 104 -21.29 44.68 -1.04
C SER A 104 -19.88 44.66 -1.62
N ARG A 105 -18.86 44.71 -0.75
CA ARG A 105 -17.48 44.47 -1.18
C ARG A 105 -17.21 42.97 -1.29
N LEU A 106 -17.17 42.50 -2.52
CA LEU A 106 -16.57 41.22 -2.91
C LEU A 106 -15.11 41.19 -2.42
N THR A 107 -14.83 40.39 -1.40
CA THR A 107 -13.49 39.87 -1.14
C THR A 107 -13.20 38.77 -2.16
N PRO A 108 -11.96 38.65 -2.69
CA PRO A 108 -11.60 37.54 -3.54
C PRO A 108 -11.53 36.27 -2.67
N ASN A 109 -12.55 35.42 -2.75
CA ASN A 109 -12.48 34.10 -2.14
C ASN A 109 -11.38 33.30 -2.84
N THR A 110 -10.34 32.93 -2.08
CA THR A 110 -9.54 31.76 -2.41
C THR A 110 -10.50 30.56 -2.38
N HIS A 111 -10.81 30.00 -3.55
CA HIS A 111 -11.64 28.80 -3.64
C HIS A 111 -10.79 27.60 -3.22
N HIS A 112 -10.88 27.23 -1.94
CA HIS A 112 -10.24 26.03 -1.42
C HIS A 112 -10.99 24.79 -1.94
N THR A 113 -10.32 23.94 -2.72
CA THR A 113 -10.91 22.69 -3.23
C THR A 113 -11.15 21.70 -2.10
N THR A 114 -12.34 21.12 -2.05
CA THR A 114 -12.72 20.08 -1.08
C THR A 114 -12.84 18.71 -1.74
N TYR A 115 -12.96 17.65 -0.95
CA TYR A 115 -13.28 16.30 -1.46
C TYR A 115 -14.60 16.25 -2.26
N ARG A 116 -15.56 17.16 -2.02
CA ARG A 116 -16.80 17.29 -2.80
C ARG A 116 -16.55 17.78 -4.23
N ASP A 117 -15.49 18.54 -4.45
CA ASP A 117 -15.19 19.16 -5.74
C ASP A 117 -14.45 18.22 -6.70
N LEU A 118 -13.85 17.14 -6.19
CA LEU A 118 -13.19 16.09 -6.99
C LEU A 118 -14.10 15.56 -8.11
N TYR A 119 -13.56 15.31 -9.31
CA TYR A 119 -14.36 14.82 -10.44
C TYR A 119 -15.08 13.51 -10.09
N ASN A 120 -14.44 12.68 -9.26
CA ASN A 120 -14.94 11.45 -8.66
C ASN A 120 -15.36 11.63 -7.19
N ALA A 121 -16.09 12.69 -6.86
CA ALA A 121 -16.77 12.80 -5.57
C ALA A 121 -17.67 11.57 -5.31
N THR A 122 -17.66 11.04 -4.10
CA THR A 122 -18.52 9.91 -3.72
C THR A 122 -19.98 10.35 -3.74
N PRO A 123 -20.93 9.58 -4.33
CA PRO A 123 -22.36 9.83 -4.12
C PRO A 123 -22.65 9.82 -2.62
N SER A 124 -23.52 10.71 -2.11
CA SER A 124 -23.97 10.59 -0.71
C SER A 124 -24.51 9.18 -0.47
N PRO A 125 -24.19 8.53 0.66
CA PRO A 125 -24.86 7.27 1.00
C PRO A 125 -26.36 7.57 0.97
N GLY A 126 -27.06 6.96 0.01
CA GLY A 126 -28.47 7.21 -0.16
C GLY A 126 -29.17 6.71 1.09
N VAL A 127 -29.84 7.61 1.82
CA VAL A 127 -30.64 7.25 2.99
C VAL A 127 -31.61 6.17 2.54
N ALA A 128 -31.37 4.95 3.00
CA ALA A 128 -32.30 3.86 2.77
C ALA A 128 -33.60 4.24 3.48
N ARG A 129 -34.67 4.48 2.71
CA ARG A 129 -36.03 4.59 3.25
C ARG A 129 -36.51 3.20 3.67
N SER A 130 -35.81 2.58 4.62
CA SER A 130 -36.25 1.42 5.37
C SER A 130 -37.07 1.92 6.55
N THR A 131 -38.34 1.52 6.59
CA THR A 131 -39.24 1.78 7.71
C THR A 131 -38.74 0.96 8.90
N GLU A 132 -38.11 1.61 9.88
CA GLU A 132 -37.65 0.91 11.09
C GLU A 132 -38.84 0.49 11.97
N PRO A 133 -38.94 -0.80 12.36
CA PRO A 133 -39.73 -1.18 13.52
C PRO A 133 -38.95 -0.83 14.78
N THR A 134 -39.58 -0.06 15.67
CA THR A 134 -38.96 0.53 16.86
C THR A 134 -38.29 -0.52 17.77
N GLN A 135 -36.96 -0.50 17.85
CA GLN A 135 -36.19 -1.25 18.87
C GLN A 135 -35.24 -0.32 19.61
N ARG A 136 -35.29 -0.38 20.94
CA ARG A 136 -34.40 0.40 21.83
C ARG A 136 -32.97 -0.14 21.75
N PRO A 137 -31.94 0.70 21.86
CA PRO A 137 -30.56 0.23 21.92
C PRO A 137 -30.34 -0.68 23.15
N PRO A 138 -29.58 -1.77 23.02
CA PRO A 138 -29.27 -2.64 24.15
C PRO A 138 -28.35 -1.92 25.14
N ARG A 139 -28.69 -1.96 26.42
CA ARG A 139 -27.78 -1.55 27.50
C ARG A 139 -26.68 -2.60 27.63
N THR A 140 -25.43 -2.21 27.41
CA THR A 140 -24.27 -3.06 27.71
C THR A 140 -24.17 -3.30 29.23
N PRO A 141 -23.92 -4.56 29.67
CA PRO A 141 -23.76 -4.87 31.09
C PRO A 141 -22.35 -4.48 31.56
N VAL A 142 -22.29 -3.71 32.66
CA VAL A 142 -21.03 -3.43 33.36
C VAL A 142 -20.69 -4.61 34.26
N SER A 143 -19.65 -5.38 33.92
CA SER A 143 -19.10 -6.40 34.81
C SER A 143 -18.22 -5.79 35.91
N PRO A 144 -18.17 -6.35 37.14
CA PRO A 144 -17.73 -5.60 38.30
C PRO A 144 -16.26 -5.84 38.66
N LEU A 145 -15.50 -4.75 38.86
CA LEU A 145 -14.23 -4.79 39.59
C LEU A 145 -14.49 -5.05 41.08
N GLY A 146 -14.02 -6.20 41.58
CA GLY A 146 -14.12 -6.55 43.00
C GLY A 146 -12.90 -6.12 43.80
N VAL A 147 -13.07 -5.18 44.73
CA VAL A 147 -12.24 -5.09 45.95
C VAL A 147 -13.12 -4.77 47.16
N VAL A 148 -13.19 -5.75 48.06
CA VAL A 148 -13.42 -5.69 49.52
C VAL A 148 -13.81 -4.33 50.11
N ASN A 149 -14.99 -4.26 50.75
CA ASN A 149 -15.11 -3.52 52.00
C ASN A 149 -16.17 -4.10 52.94
N ALA A 150 -15.96 -3.94 54.25
CA ALA A 150 -16.72 -4.62 55.29
C ALA A 150 -17.98 -3.84 55.73
N GLN A 151 -18.99 -4.61 56.14
CA GLN A 151 -19.98 -4.31 57.19
C GLN A 151 -20.49 -2.85 57.33
N LEU A 152 -21.76 -2.61 56.96
CA LEU A 152 -22.82 -2.38 57.97
C LEU A 152 -24.23 -2.39 57.34
N GLN A 153 -25.22 -2.63 58.20
CA GLN A 153 -26.63 -2.86 57.85
C GLN A 153 -27.43 -1.54 57.80
N ASN A 154 -28.48 -1.46 56.98
CA ASN A 154 -29.86 -1.46 57.49
C ASN A 154 -30.95 -1.42 56.39
N LEU A 155 -32.16 -1.80 56.79
CA LEU A 155 -33.35 -2.05 55.95
C LEU A 155 -34.29 -0.84 55.83
N ASN A 156 -35.07 -0.79 54.74
CA ASN A 156 -36.55 -0.61 54.66
C ASN A 156 -36.91 -0.21 53.21
N VAL A 157 -37.77 -0.88 52.41
CA VAL A 157 -39.14 -1.46 52.55
C VAL A 157 -40.25 -0.49 52.10
N ALA A 158 -41.08 -0.96 51.14
CA ALA A 158 -42.41 -0.48 50.72
C ALA A 158 -42.52 0.87 49.95
N ASP A 159 -43.47 1.12 49.04
CA ASP A 159 -44.41 0.26 48.25
C ASP A 159 -45.16 1.14 47.19
N SER A 160 -45.71 0.51 46.13
CA SER A 160 -46.87 0.91 45.30
C SER A 160 -46.85 2.17 44.39
N GLY A 161 -47.43 2.02 43.18
CA GLY A 161 -48.06 3.13 42.41
C GLY A 161 -47.66 3.26 40.93
N ASP A 162 -48.51 2.76 40.01
CA ASP A 162 -48.35 2.87 38.55
C ASP A 162 -48.58 4.30 37.99
N PRO A 163 -48.12 4.61 36.75
CA PRO A 163 -48.09 5.97 36.19
C PRO A 163 -49.34 6.37 35.39
N GLU A 164 -49.70 7.66 35.42
CA GLU A 164 -50.58 8.26 34.41
C GLU A 164 -49.78 8.80 33.23
N VAL A 165 -50.31 8.55 32.03
CA VAL A 165 -49.74 8.95 30.74
C VAL A 165 -50.06 10.41 30.44
N SER A 166 -49.07 11.15 29.93
CA SER A 166 -49.29 12.42 29.22
C SER A 166 -48.43 12.42 27.97
N ASP A 167 -49.05 12.06 26.84
CA ASP A 167 -48.43 12.23 25.53
C ASP A 167 -48.19 13.72 25.25
N SER A 168 -47.01 14.02 24.72
CA SER A 168 -46.76 15.24 23.97
C SER A 168 -45.81 14.89 22.83
N ASP A 169 -46.41 14.48 21.71
CA ASP A 169 -45.69 14.30 20.45
C ASP A 169 -44.94 15.60 20.10
N HIS A 170 -43.62 15.49 19.97
CA HIS A 170 -42.84 16.45 19.22
C HIS A 170 -42.60 15.86 17.83
N ASP A 171 -43.21 16.46 16.82
CA ASP A 171 -42.98 16.13 15.42
C ASP A 171 -41.47 16.20 15.10
N ASN A 172 -40.93 15.12 14.54
CA ASN A 172 -39.57 15.11 14.04
C ASN A 172 -39.49 15.93 12.74
N ASP A 173 -38.85 17.09 12.81
CA ASP A 173 -38.60 17.92 11.64
C ASP A 173 -37.51 17.29 10.75
N PRO A 174 -37.71 17.07 9.43
CA PRO A 174 -36.77 16.30 8.60
C PRO A 174 -35.47 17.04 8.21
N GLU A 175 -35.21 18.23 8.76
CA GLU A 175 -34.09 19.10 8.35
C GLU A 175 -32.80 18.92 9.20
N SER A 176 -32.78 18.02 10.20
CA SER A 176 -31.65 17.91 11.15
C SER A 176 -30.35 17.32 10.60
N ASP A 177 -30.38 16.61 9.46
CA ASP A 177 -29.21 15.89 8.93
C ASP A 177 -28.17 16.80 8.22
N ASP A 178 -28.53 18.04 7.88
CA ASP A 178 -27.65 18.96 7.12
C ASP A 178 -26.59 19.67 8.02
N TYR A 179 -26.62 19.42 9.34
CA TYR A 179 -25.75 20.06 10.35
C TYR A 179 -24.63 19.16 10.89
N LEU A 180 -24.48 17.92 10.41
CA LEU A 180 -23.38 17.06 10.84
C LEU A 180 -22.09 17.34 10.06
N TYR A 181 -20.96 17.34 10.77
CA TYR A 181 -19.64 17.42 10.12
C TYR A 181 -19.49 16.32 9.07
N ASN A 182 -18.96 16.71 7.91
CA ASN A 182 -18.84 15.84 6.76
C ASN A 182 -17.45 15.96 6.17
N ILE A 183 -16.68 14.87 6.22
CA ILE A 183 -15.35 14.70 5.60
C ILE A 183 -15.26 15.23 4.16
N ARG A 184 -16.38 15.27 3.42
CA ARG A 184 -16.41 15.81 2.04
C ARG A 184 -16.17 17.32 1.94
N GLN A 185 -16.37 18.05 3.03
CA GLN A 185 -16.17 19.50 3.12
C GLN A 185 -14.72 19.86 3.51
N GLU A 186 -13.88 18.88 3.86
CA GLU A 186 -12.47 19.14 4.18
C GLU A 186 -11.67 19.63 2.96
N GLU A 187 -10.82 20.63 3.20
CA GLU A 187 -9.89 21.17 2.23
C GLU A 187 -8.76 20.19 1.89
N LEU A 188 -8.61 19.93 0.59
CA LEU A 188 -7.51 19.16 0.01
C LEU A 188 -6.18 19.93 0.08
N PRO A 189 -5.03 19.24 0.00
CA PRO A 189 -3.74 19.92 -0.10
C PRO A 189 -3.67 20.76 -1.38
N GLN A 190 -2.97 21.89 -1.30
CA GLN A 190 -2.76 22.81 -2.43
C GLN A 190 -1.67 22.24 -3.35
N VAL A 191 -2.05 21.25 -4.15
CA VAL A 191 -1.20 20.57 -5.15
C VAL A 191 -1.91 20.51 -6.51
N PRO A 192 -1.19 20.49 -7.65
CA PRO A 192 -1.79 20.79 -8.95
C PRO A 192 -2.98 19.92 -9.35
N ILE A 193 -2.97 18.64 -8.98
CA ILE A 193 -4.05 17.71 -9.30
C ILE A 193 -5.39 18.13 -8.67
N TYR A 194 -5.38 18.80 -7.52
CA TYR A 194 -6.59 19.23 -6.81
C TYR A 194 -7.00 20.69 -7.12
N ASP A 195 -6.46 21.32 -8.17
CA ASP A 195 -7.02 22.58 -8.67
C ASP A 195 -8.44 22.35 -9.21
N ILE A 196 -9.41 23.12 -8.70
CA ILE A 196 -10.84 22.97 -9.04
C ILE A 196 -11.12 23.15 -10.54
N ARG A 197 -10.31 23.92 -11.26
CA ARG A 197 -10.38 24.09 -12.72
C ARG A 197 -9.97 22.81 -13.42
N LEU A 198 -8.90 22.16 -12.96
CA LEU A 198 -8.42 20.89 -13.54
C LEU A 198 -9.43 19.76 -13.27
N GLN A 199 -9.92 19.65 -12.04
CA GLN A 199 -10.97 18.70 -11.66
C GLN A 199 -12.25 18.91 -12.48
N SER A 200 -12.68 20.15 -12.70
CA SER A 200 -13.84 20.48 -13.53
C SER A 200 -13.61 20.17 -15.01
N ALA A 201 -12.41 20.45 -15.54
CA ALA A 201 -12.07 20.16 -16.94
C ALA A 201 -12.01 18.64 -17.20
N LEU A 202 -11.40 17.87 -16.29
CA LEU A 202 -11.38 16.40 -16.36
C LEU A 202 -12.80 15.81 -16.27
N ARG A 203 -13.65 16.32 -15.38
CA ARG A 203 -15.07 15.93 -15.29
C ARG A 203 -15.81 16.20 -16.62
N ASN A 204 -15.56 17.35 -17.26
CA ASN A 204 -16.17 17.68 -18.54
C ASN A 204 -15.73 16.73 -19.66
N VAL A 205 -14.42 16.52 -19.85
CA VAL A 205 -13.88 15.62 -20.89
C VAL A 205 -14.46 14.21 -20.75
N ARG A 206 -14.48 13.66 -19.54
CA ARG A 206 -15.10 12.35 -19.27
C ARG A 206 -16.60 12.33 -19.54
N GLY A 207 -17.33 13.38 -19.16
CA GLY A 207 -18.76 13.52 -19.44
C GLY A 207 -19.07 13.50 -20.94
N GLN A 208 -18.30 14.23 -21.75
CA GLN A 208 -18.45 14.23 -23.21
C GLN A 208 -18.10 12.87 -23.84
N LEU A 209 -17.10 12.15 -23.30
CA LEU A 209 -16.79 10.77 -23.72
C LEU A 209 -17.91 9.79 -23.37
N ALA A 210 -18.52 9.90 -22.19
CA ALA A 210 -19.66 9.07 -21.77
C ALA A 210 -20.90 9.34 -22.64
N ASP A 211 -21.21 10.61 -22.91
CA ASP A 211 -22.27 11.02 -23.83
C ASP A 211 -22.02 10.45 -25.24
N LEU A 212 -20.78 10.50 -25.73
CA LEU A 212 -20.41 9.93 -27.01
C LEU A 212 -20.58 8.40 -27.03
N ALA A 213 -20.07 7.68 -26.03
CA ALA A 213 -20.26 6.23 -25.90
C ALA A 213 -21.76 5.87 -25.90
N GLN A 214 -22.61 6.67 -25.24
CA GLN A 214 -24.07 6.47 -25.24
C GLN A 214 -24.72 6.75 -26.61
N VAL A 215 -24.15 7.63 -27.44
CA VAL A 215 -24.61 7.86 -28.81
C VAL A 215 -24.17 6.72 -29.73
N MET A 216 -22.94 6.23 -29.57
CA MET A 216 -22.39 5.10 -30.35
C MET A 216 -23.12 3.79 -30.06
N SER A 217 -23.43 3.48 -28.80
CA SER A 217 -24.07 2.21 -28.39
C SER A 217 -25.45 1.97 -29.02
N ARG A 218 -26.10 3.01 -29.54
CA ARG A 218 -27.42 2.96 -30.21
C ARG A 218 -27.35 2.54 -31.68
N ARG A 219 -26.17 2.20 -32.21
CA ARG A 219 -25.94 1.78 -33.60
C ARG A 219 -25.84 0.27 -33.73
N GLU A 220 -26.27 -0.27 -34.86
CA GLU A 220 -26.14 -1.70 -35.16
C GLU A 220 -24.66 -2.09 -35.28
N LEU A 221 -23.83 -1.23 -35.90
CA LEU A 221 -22.38 -1.40 -35.97
C LEU A 221 -21.72 -1.53 -34.57
N ALA A 222 -22.22 -0.84 -33.54
CA ALA A 222 -21.68 -0.96 -32.19
C ALA A 222 -22.00 -2.31 -31.51
N GLN A 223 -22.88 -3.12 -32.08
CA GLN A 223 -23.20 -4.47 -31.60
C GLN A 223 -22.49 -5.57 -32.40
N ASP A 224 -21.82 -5.24 -33.51
CA ASP A 224 -21.09 -6.19 -34.34
C ASP A 224 -19.58 -6.17 -34.02
N PRO A 225 -19.05 -7.20 -33.33
CA PRO A 225 -17.64 -7.25 -32.92
C PRO A 225 -16.65 -7.43 -34.09
N THR A 226 -17.13 -7.53 -35.33
CA THR A 226 -16.27 -7.59 -36.52
C THR A 226 -16.00 -6.21 -37.15
N THR A 227 -16.67 -5.15 -36.67
CA THR A 227 -16.55 -3.78 -37.21
C THR A 227 -15.52 -2.92 -36.49
N ALA A 228 -14.89 -2.00 -37.23
CA ALA A 228 -13.99 -1.01 -36.65
C ALA A 228 -14.73 -0.05 -35.69
N PHE A 229 -16.02 0.20 -35.95
CA PHE A 229 -16.88 1.01 -35.08
C PHE A 229 -17.11 0.40 -33.69
N HIS A 230 -17.26 -0.93 -33.58
CA HIS A 230 -17.41 -1.60 -32.28
C HIS A 230 -16.16 -1.46 -31.40
N GLU A 231 -14.97 -1.64 -31.98
CA GLU A 231 -13.70 -1.43 -31.26
C GLU A 231 -13.57 0.02 -30.77
N LEU A 232 -13.89 1.00 -31.62
CA LEU A 232 -13.91 2.43 -31.24
C LEU A 232 -14.95 2.75 -30.17
N TYR A 233 -16.13 2.12 -30.20
CA TYR A 233 -17.13 2.24 -29.14
C TYR A 233 -16.59 1.71 -27.81
N LYS A 234 -15.97 0.52 -27.81
CA LYS A 234 -15.35 -0.07 -26.63
C LYS A 234 -14.27 0.83 -26.04
N GLN A 235 -13.33 1.31 -26.87
CA GLN A 235 -12.28 2.25 -26.43
C GLN A 235 -12.86 3.57 -25.87
N THR A 236 -13.96 4.07 -26.45
CA THR A 236 -14.63 5.28 -25.95
C THR A 236 -15.31 5.04 -24.60
N LEU A 237 -15.91 3.86 -24.41
CA LEU A 237 -16.50 3.46 -23.13
C LEU A 237 -15.43 3.33 -22.04
N GLU A 238 -14.32 2.65 -22.33
CA GLU A 238 -13.18 2.48 -21.42
C GLU A 238 -12.55 3.85 -21.06
N ALA A 239 -12.31 4.72 -22.04
CA ALA A 239 -11.82 6.08 -21.80
C ALA A 239 -12.81 6.94 -20.99
N SER A 240 -14.12 6.76 -21.16
CA SER A 240 -15.13 7.39 -20.30
C SER A 240 -15.07 6.89 -18.85
N GLY A 241 -14.61 5.64 -18.64
CA GLY A 241 -14.43 4.97 -17.36
C GLY A 241 -13.25 5.49 -16.51
N PHE A 242 -12.27 6.18 -17.12
CA PHE A 242 -10.98 6.60 -16.53
C PHE A 242 -10.96 6.69 -14.99
N ALA A 243 -10.18 5.81 -14.38
CA ALA A 243 -9.90 5.78 -12.96
C ALA A 243 -8.38 5.84 -12.73
N TYR A 244 -7.97 6.35 -11.58
CA TYR A 244 -6.56 6.30 -11.20
C TYR A 244 -6.14 4.85 -10.90
N PRO A 245 -4.97 4.39 -11.39
CA PRO A 245 -4.41 3.14 -10.92
C PRO A 245 -4.19 3.20 -9.40
N ALA A 246 -4.32 2.06 -8.72
CA ALA A 246 -4.03 1.94 -7.30
C ALA A 246 -2.53 2.18 -7.10
N THR A 247 -2.17 3.31 -6.48
CA THR A 247 -0.88 3.97 -6.74
C THR A 247 0.06 3.98 -5.54
N ARG A 248 -0.47 4.08 -4.31
CA ARG A 248 0.35 4.18 -3.09
C ARG A 248 -0.30 3.50 -1.88
N THR A 249 0.43 2.60 -1.23
CA THR A 249 0.04 1.96 0.04
C THR A 249 0.75 2.62 1.21
N VAL A 250 0.00 2.97 2.27
CA VAL A 250 0.52 3.50 3.53
C VAL A 250 0.28 2.46 4.63
N GLY A 251 1.35 1.83 5.10
CA GLY A 251 1.32 0.86 6.20
C GLY A 251 1.40 1.52 7.57
N PHE A 252 0.56 1.10 8.51
CA PHE A 252 0.54 1.58 9.88
C PHE A 252 1.29 0.60 10.80
N ILE A 253 2.51 0.97 11.17
CA ILE A 253 3.39 0.20 12.06
C ILE A 253 3.44 0.79 13.47
N GLY A 254 3.81 -0.04 14.45
CA GLY A 254 3.85 0.34 15.88
C GLY A 254 3.33 -0.76 16.79
N ASP A 255 3.64 -0.66 18.07
CA ASP A 255 3.24 -1.65 19.08
C ASP A 255 1.71 -1.80 19.23
N SER A 256 1.32 -2.93 19.81
CA SER A 256 -0.05 -3.27 20.19
C SER A 256 -0.59 -2.24 21.20
N GLY A 257 -1.87 -1.90 21.11
CA GLY A 257 -2.49 -0.89 21.97
C GLY A 257 -2.13 0.58 21.67
N MET A 258 -1.18 0.87 20.76
CA MET A 258 -0.79 2.25 20.39
C MET A 258 -1.84 3.00 19.53
N GLY A 259 -3.00 2.40 19.26
CA GLY A 259 -4.13 3.07 18.61
C GLY A 259 -4.12 3.09 17.07
N LYS A 260 -3.37 2.20 16.41
CA LYS A 260 -3.25 2.12 14.93
C LYS A 260 -4.60 1.99 14.22
N SER A 261 -5.37 0.95 14.54
CA SER A 261 -6.69 0.70 13.94
C SER A 261 -7.69 1.82 14.27
N SER A 262 -7.63 2.39 15.48
CA SER A 262 -8.42 3.57 15.85
C SER A 262 -8.05 4.83 15.05
N LEU A 263 -6.78 4.96 14.64
CA LEU A 263 -6.33 6.03 13.76
C LEU A 263 -6.82 5.80 12.33
N ILE A 264 -6.82 4.56 11.83
CA ILE A 264 -7.39 4.21 10.53
C ILE A 264 -8.90 4.49 10.49
N ASN A 265 -9.65 4.09 11.53
CA ASN A 265 -11.07 4.46 11.70
C ASN A 265 -11.28 5.98 11.66
N SER A 266 -10.43 6.72 12.38
CA SER A 266 -10.47 8.18 12.38
C SER A 266 -10.17 8.73 10.98
N ILE A 267 -9.15 8.24 10.27
CA ILE A 267 -8.81 8.67 8.91
C ILE A 267 -9.96 8.38 7.93
N LEU A 268 -10.56 7.19 7.97
CA LEU A 268 -11.64 6.76 7.09
C LEU A 268 -12.98 7.46 7.37
N ASP A 269 -13.13 8.08 8.54
CA ASP A 269 -14.39 8.55 9.13
C ASP A 269 -15.44 7.42 9.21
N GLN A 270 -14.99 6.26 9.71
CA GLN A 270 -15.80 5.05 9.90
C GLN A 270 -15.45 4.45 11.26
N GLU A 271 -16.45 4.28 12.14
CA GLU A 271 -16.24 3.73 13.48
C GLU A 271 -16.24 2.19 13.44
N GLY A 272 -15.35 1.56 14.21
CA GLY A 272 -15.27 0.10 14.38
C GLY A 272 -14.70 -0.72 13.21
N LEU A 273 -14.68 -0.20 11.98
CA LEU A 273 -14.34 -0.96 10.77
C LEU A 273 -12.95 -1.62 10.80
N ALA A 274 -11.92 -0.87 11.18
CA ALA A 274 -10.63 -1.41 11.59
C ALA A 274 -10.71 -1.79 13.07
N ARG A 275 -10.53 -3.08 13.36
CA ARG A 275 -10.83 -3.68 14.67
C ARG A 275 -9.96 -3.10 15.79
N SER A 276 -10.53 -2.26 16.66
CA SER A 276 -9.87 -1.71 17.84
C SER A 276 -10.58 -2.09 19.14
N SER A 277 -9.83 -2.63 20.11
CA SER A 277 -10.30 -2.83 21.49
C SER A 277 -9.55 -1.91 22.45
N GLY A 278 -10.21 -1.50 23.53
CA GLY A 278 -9.65 -0.59 24.54
C GLY A 278 -8.71 -1.24 25.55
N ASP A 279 -8.65 -2.58 25.59
CA ASP A 279 -8.03 -3.34 26.68
C ASP A 279 -6.51 -3.56 26.50
N GLY A 280 -5.89 -2.93 25.51
CA GLY A 280 -4.44 -3.01 25.24
C GLY A 280 -3.96 -4.33 24.64
N ALA A 281 -4.86 -5.28 24.39
CA ALA A 281 -4.56 -6.55 23.73
C ALA A 281 -4.33 -6.38 22.21
N ALA A 282 -3.68 -7.39 21.62
CA ALA A 282 -3.51 -7.52 20.17
C ALA A 282 -4.87 -7.62 19.45
N CYS A 283 -5.28 -6.57 18.73
CA CYS A 283 -6.58 -6.53 18.03
C CYS A 283 -6.45 -6.93 16.55
N THR A 284 -5.41 -6.41 15.90
CA THR A 284 -5.06 -6.68 14.49
C THR A 284 -4.25 -7.97 14.42
N THR A 285 -4.95 -9.07 14.16
CA THR A 285 -4.33 -10.39 13.93
C THR A 285 -3.83 -10.52 12.49
N VAL A 286 -4.55 -9.96 11.51
CA VAL A 286 -4.27 -10.14 10.07
C VAL A 286 -4.00 -8.78 9.42
N VAL A 287 -3.06 -8.73 8.47
CA VAL A 287 -2.83 -7.54 7.64
C VAL A 287 -4.13 -7.19 6.91
N THR A 288 -4.60 -5.96 7.07
CA THR A 288 -5.89 -5.52 6.50
C THR A 288 -5.71 -4.25 5.68
N GLU A 289 -5.93 -4.36 4.36
CA GLU A 289 -5.85 -3.27 3.41
C GLU A 289 -7.23 -2.66 3.14
N PHE A 290 -7.37 -1.35 3.37
CA PHE A 290 -8.55 -0.56 3.02
C PHE A 290 -8.33 0.09 1.65
N ARG A 291 -9.20 -0.25 0.69
CA ARG A 291 -9.10 0.12 -0.73
C ARG A 291 -10.37 0.85 -1.19
N SER A 292 -10.26 1.69 -2.21
CA SER A 292 -11.45 2.21 -2.91
C SER A 292 -12.13 1.08 -3.69
N VAL A 293 -13.47 1.13 -3.78
CA VAL A 293 -14.24 0.38 -4.78
C VAL A 293 -13.70 0.59 -6.19
N ASN A 294 -13.77 -0.46 -7.01
CA ASN A 294 -13.33 -0.52 -8.41
C ASN A 294 -14.43 -1.21 -9.28
N GLU A 295 -14.12 -1.56 -10.53
CA GLU A 295 -15.08 -2.20 -11.44
C GLU A 295 -15.39 -3.67 -11.06
N GLU A 296 -14.43 -4.37 -10.47
CA GLU A 296 -14.58 -5.75 -9.97
C GLU A 296 -15.41 -5.81 -8.67
N HIS A 297 -15.30 -4.78 -7.82
CA HIS A 297 -15.95 -4.64 -6.53
C HIS A 297 -16.69 -3.29 -6.41
N PRO A 298 -17.78 -3.07 -7.18
CA PRO A 298 -18.49 -1.78 -7.22
C PRO A 298 -19.40 -1.52 -6.00
N GLN A 299 -19.62 -2.52 -5.14
CA GLN A 299 -20.54 -2.46 -4.00
C GLN A 299 -19.97 -1.64 -2.82
N ASN A 300 -20.82 -1.21 -1.88
CA ASN A 300 -20.41 -0.27 -0.81
C ASN A 300 -19.34 -0.84 0.14
N TYR A 301 -19.41 -2.14 0.43
CA TYR A 301 -18.47 -2.89 1.24
C TYR A 301 -18.25 -4.27 0.60
N THR A 302 -17.02 -4.59 0.22
CA THR A 302 -16.62 -5.94 -0.20
C THR A 302 -15.40 -6.35 0.60
N VAL A 303 -15.44 -7.53 1.21
CA VAL A 303 -14.31 -8.12 1.94
C VAL A 303 -13.77 -9.28 1.12
N GLU A 304 -12.48 -9.24 0.83
CA GLU A 304 -11.73 -10.33 0.21
C GLU A 304 -10.65 -10.83 1.19
N ALA A 305 -10.44 -12.13 1.27
CA ALA A 305 -9.40 -12.76 2.07
C ALA A 305 -8.59 -13.73 1.22
N ASP A 306 -7.25 -13.58 1.23
CA ASP A 306 -6.32 -14.59 0.71
C ASP A 306 -5.88 -15.50 1.88
N PHE A 307 -5.98 -16.82 1.72
CA PHE A 307 -5.60 -17.82 2.72
C PHE A 307 -4.23 -18.45 2.45
N MET A 308 -3.64 -19.01 3.50
CA MET A 308 -2.45 -19.85 3.41
C MET A 308 -2.74 -21.17 2.67
N ASP A 309 -1.77 -21.59 1.87
CA ASP A 309 -1.71 -22.95 1.33
C ASP A 309 -1.16 -23.93 2.38
N ASN A 310 -1.14 -25.23 2.05
CA ASN A 310 -0.75 -26.26 3.00
C ASN A 310 0.72 -26.16 3.45
N ALA A 311 1.63 -25.67 2.59
CA ALA A 311 3.03 -25.51 2.95
C ALA A 311 3.22 -24.34 3.93
N GLU A 312 2.54 -23.21 3.68
CA GLU A 312 2.56 -22.05 4.57
C GLU A 312 1.86 -22.33 5.92
N ILE A 313 0.76 -23.11 5.91
CA ILE A 313 0.10 -23.60 7.13
C ILE A 313 1.09 -24.44 7.95
N ARG A 314 1.84 -25.33 7.29
CA ARG A 314 2.83 -26.15 7.98
C ARG A 314 3.98 -25.32 8.55
N GLU A 315 4.53 -24.36 7.79
CA GLU A 315 5.55 -23.41 8.29
C GLU A 315 5.07 -22.68 9.56
N LEU A 316 3.81 -22.23 9.60
CA LEU A 316 3.21 -21.60 10.77
C LEU A 316 3.09 -22.57 11.97
N LEU A 317 2.64 -23.81 11.75
CA LEU A 317 2.50 -24.80 12.82
C LEU A 317 3.85 -25.21 13.42
N GLU A 318 4.87 -25.39 12.59
CA GLU A 318 6.26 -25.62 13.01
C GLU A 318 6.78 -24.46 13.89
N GLU A 319 6.48 -23.22 13.51
CA GLU A 319 6.88 -22.04 14.26
C GLU A 319 6.16 -21.91 15.61
N LEU A 320 4.84 -22.10 15.63
CA LEU A 320 4.02 -22.08 16.84
C LEU A 320 4.51 -23.14 17.84
N LEU A 321 4.71 -24.38 17.37
CA LEU A 321 5.28 -25.46 18.19
C LEU A 321 6.66 -25.08 18.73
N SER A 322 7.54 -24.55 17.89
CA SER A 322 8.90 -24.16 18.28
C SER A 322 8.90 -23.02 19.31
N ASN A 323 7.94 -22.08 19.22
CA ASN A 323 7.78 -20.99 20.18
C ASN A 323 7.21 -21.47 21.53
N VAL A 324 6.30 -22.45 21.56
CA VAL A 324 5.88 -23.12 22.81
C VAL A 324 7.05 -23.89 23.43
N ARG A 325 7.71 -24.77 22.66
CA ARG A 325 8.83 -25.60 23.14
C ARG A 325 10.00 -24.78 23.67
N LYS A 326 10.27 -23.59 23.13
CA LYS A 326 11.27 -22.62 23.62
C LYS A 326 11.16 -22.29 25.11
N TYR A 327 9.95 -22.31 25.68
CA TYR A 327 9.71 -22.00 27.11
C TYR A 327 9.58 -23.25 28.00
N TYR A 328 8.97 -24.32 27.49
CA TYR A 328 8.64 -25.52 28.28
C TYR A 328 9.70 -26.64 28.23
N THR A 329 10.70 -26.56 27.35
CA THR A 329 11.84 -27.52 27.32
C THR A 329 13.06 -26.99 28.07
N ASP A 330 14.05 -27.85 28.29
CA ASP A 330 15.34 -27.49 28.92
C ASP A 330 16.10 -26.35 28.20
N ALA A 331 15.76 -26.03 26.94
CA ALA A 331 16.30 -24.90 26.21
C ALA A 331 16.05 -23.54 26.91
N TYR A 332 14.94 -23.40 27.65
CA TYR A 332 14.65 -22.18 28.42
C TYR A 332 15.64 -21.95 29.57
N ARG A 333 16.16 -23.04 30.18
CA ARG A 333 17.13 -22.96 31.29
C ARG A 333 18.50 -22.43 30.84
N GLU A 334 18.79 -22.44 29.53
CA GLU A 334 20.00 -21.84 28.95
C GLU A 334 19.86 -20.31 28.68
N VAL A 335 18.68 -19.72 28.91
CA VAL A 335 18.42 -18.27 28.74
C VAL A 335 18.76 -17.55 30.05
N VAL A 336 19.73 -16.63 30.03
CA VAL A 336 20.21 -15.90 31.22
C VAL A 336 19.72 -14.45 31.27
N ASP A 337 19.40 -13.85 30.12
CA ASP A 337 18.94 -12.46 30.07
C ASP A 337 17.44 -12.36 30.42
N ALA A 338 17.10 -11.46 31.34
CA ALA A 338 15.73 -11.31 31.85
C ALA A 338 14.74 -10.73 30.82
N ARG A 339 15.21 -9.93 29.86
CA ARG A 339 14.37 -9.41 28.77
C ARG A 339 14.13 -10.51 27.73
N GLU A 340 15.15 -11.28 27.38
CA GLU A 340 15.02 -12.45 26.51
C GLU A 340 14.08 -13.51 27.12
N GLN A 341 14.16 -13.76 28.43
CA GLN A 341 13.25 -14.65 29.16
C GLN A 341 11.78 -14.20 29.08
N GLU A 342 11.50 -12.92 29.34
CA GLU A 342 10.12 -12.40 29.25
C GLU A 342 9.61 -12.39 27.80
N HIS A 343 10.48 -12.09 26.82
CA HIS A 343 10.12 -12.19 25.40
C HIS A 343 9.77 -13.62 24.98
N ILE A 344 10.58 -14.61 25.37
CA ILE A 344 10.32 -16.03 25.10
C ILE A 344 9.02 -16.49 25.77
N LYS A 345 8.79 -16.10 27.02
CA LYS A 345 7.56 -16.42 27.75
C LYS A 345 6.32 -15.80 27.10
N ALA A 346 6.41 -14.54 26.64
CA ALA A 346 5.32 -13.88 25.92
C ALA A 346 5.05 -14.56 24.56
N ALA A 347 6.09 -14.88 23.80
CA ALA A 347 5.97 -15.60 22.53
C ALA A 347 5.38 -17.02 22.69
N ALA A 348 5.85 -17.77 23.69
CA ALA A 348 5.34 -19.10 24.01
C ALA A 348 3.87 -19.05 24.44
N LYS A 349 3.48 -18.05 25.24
CA LYS A 349 2.07 -17.84 25.60
C LYS A 349 1.22 -17.53 24.35
N ARG A 350 1.63 -16.57 23.51
CA ARG A 350 0.89 -16.25 22.27
C ARG A 350 0.76 -17.45 21.34
N ALA A 351 1.81 -18.25 21.20
CA ALA A 351 1.80 -19.44 20.37
C ALA A 351 0.86 -20.52 20.94
N TRP A 352 0.86 -20.73 22.25
CA TRP A 352 -0.08 -21.61 22.94
C TRP A 352 -1.54 -21.13 22.80
N ASP A 353 -1.80 -19.85 23.07
CA ASP A 353 -3.12 -19.25 22.91
C ASP A 353 -3.62 -19.39 21.45
N THR A 354 -2.74 -19.20 20.46
CA THR A 354 -3.05 -19.43 19.02
C THR A 354 -3.40 -20.89 18.72
N LEU A 355 -2.67 -21.86 19.28
CA LEU A 355 -2.95 -23.28 19.10
C LEU A 355 -4.30 -23.67 19.75
N LEU A 356 -4.65 -23.07 20.89
CA LEU A 356 -5.97 -23.25 21.50
C LEU A 356 -7.10 -22.68 20.62
N SER A 357 -6.92 -21.50 20.04
CA SER A 357 -7.88 -20.91 19.09
C SER A 357 -8.03 -21.75 17.81
N LEU A 358 -6.95 -22.36 17.31
CA LEU A 358 -6.98 -23.30 16.17
C LEU A 358 -7.69 -24.61 16.49
N PHE A 359 -7.50 -25.14 17.70
CA PHE A 359 -7.86 -26.51 18.05
C PHE A 359 -8.71 -26.61 19.33
N PRO A 360 -9.82 -25.83 19.46
CA PRO A 360 -10.56 -25.72 20.73
C PRO A 360 -11.14 -27.06 21.19
N ASN A 361 -11.42 -27.96 20.24
CA ASN A 361 -12.06 -29.26 20.46
C ASN A 361 -11.10 -30.45 20.39
N GLN A 362 -9.78 -30.25 20.47
CA GLN A 362 -8.80 -31.34 20.46
C GLN A 362 -8.35 -31.71 21.88
N PRO A 363 -8.92 -32.75 22.53
CA PRO A 363 -8.58 -33.12 23.90
C PRO A 363 -7.16 -33.68 24.06
N GLY A 364 -6.45 -33.94 22.96
CA GLY A 364 -5.04 -34.34 22.94
C GLY A 364 -4.06 -33.16 22.83
N LEU A 365 -4.54 -31.92 22.73
CA LEU A 365 -3.69 -30.73 22.76
C LEU A 365 -3.41 -30.33 24.22
N ASP A 366 -2.29 -30.82 24.75
CA ASP A 366 -1.77 -30.42 26.05
C ASP A 366 -0.26 -30.08 25.97
N LEU A 367 0.27 -29.51 27.06
CA LEU A 367 1.70 -29.18 27.14
C LEU A 367 2.58 -30.44 27.13
N ASP A 368 2.09 -31.58 27.64
CA ASP A 368 2.82 -32.84 27.66
C ASP A 368 2.98 -33.42 26.23
N PHE A 369 2.01 -33.21 25.35
CA PHE A 369 2.06 -33.50 23.91
C PHE A 369 3.04 -32.57 23.18
N LEU A 370 2.90 -31.25 23.34
CA LEU A 370 3.75 -30.30 22.64
C LEU A 370 5.22 -30.33 23.12
N SER A 371 5.48 -30.79 24.35
CA SER A 371 6.82 -30.90 24.93
C SER A 371 7.48 -32.27 24.81
N ARG A 372 6.86 -33.28 24.15
CA ARG A 372 7.46 -34.63 24.01
C ARG A 372 8.88 -34.56 23.46
N ASP A 373 9.78 -35.32 24.07
CA ASP A 373 11.18 -35.47 23.65
C ASP A 373 11.35 -36.73 22.77
N GLY A 374 12.20 -36.64 21.75
CA GLY A 374 12.50 -37.73 20.83
C GLY A 374 13.11 -37.22 19.52
N GLU A 375 13.81 -38.10 18.79
CA GLU A 375 14.52 -37.73 17.56
C GLU A 375 13.55 -37.29 16.43
N ASP A 376 12.38 -37.94 16.33
CA ASP A 376 11.29 -37.60 15.40
C ASP A 376 10.10 -36.87 16.06
N ALA A 377 10.26 -36.39 17.31
CA ALA A 377 9.12 -35.90 18.10
C ALA A 377 8.49 -34.63 17.49
N VAL A 378 9.31 -33.69 17.00
CA VAL A 378 8.83 -32.45 16.36
C VAL A 378 8.03 -32.78 15.10
N GLU A 379 8.58 -33.61 14.21
CA GLU A 379 7.94 -34.03 12.95
C GLU A 379 6.59 -34.73 13.21
N SER A 380 6.54 -35.63 14.20
CA SER A 380 5.31 -36.33 14.58
C SER A 380 4.25 -35.39 15.17
N ILE A 381 4.64 -34.40 15.99
CA ILE A 381 3.71 -33.40 16.53
C ILE A 381 3.18 -32.52 15.39
N VAL A 382 4.06 -31.99 14.53
CA VAL A 382 3.69 -31.13 13.39
C VAL A 382 2.71 -31.86 12.46
N THR A 383 2.99 -33.11 12.10
CA THR A 383 2.08 -33.93 11.28
C THR A 383 0.70 -34.09 11.91
N THR A 384 0.64 -34.27 13.24
CA THR A 384 -0.65 -34.35 13.97
C THR A 384 -1.39 -33.00 13.97
N LEU A 385 -0.67 -31.89 14.18
CA LEU A 385 -1.24 -30.54 14.12
C LEU A 385 -1.72 -30.19 12.70
N GLU A 386 -1.03 -30.67 11.67
CA GLU A 386 -1.40 -30.53 10.26
C GLU A 386 -2.70 -31.31 9.96
N GLU A 387 -2.82 -32.56 10.41
CA GLU A 387 -4.07 -33.33 10.32
C GLU A 387 -5.26 -32.61 10.98
N TRP A 388 -5.05 -32.04 12.18
CA TRP A 388 -6.08 -31.25 12.87
C TRP A 388 -6.40 -29.94 12.14
N ALA A 389 -5.40 -29.25 11.59
CA ALA A 389 -5.60 -28.03 10.81
C ALA A 389 -6.43 -28.33 9.55
N MET A 390 -6.08 -29.39 8.82
CA MET A 390 -6.78 -29.82 7.61
C MET A 390 -8.23 -30.26 7.87
N ALA A 391 -8.55 -30.76 9.07
CA ALA A 391 -9.93 -30.98 9.51
C ALA A 391 -10.63 -29.66 9.90
N GLY A 392 -9.90 -28.73 10.53
CA GLY A 392 -10.40 -27.38 10.84
C GLY A 392 -10.78 -26.58 9.60
N LEU A 393 -10.04 -26.75 8.48
CA LEU A 393 -10.29 -26.06 7.20
C LEU A 393 -11.67 -26.32 6.59
N ASP A 394 -12.41 -27.35 7.01
CA ASP A 394 -13.82 -27.52 6.60
C ASP A 394 -14.72 -26.34 7.04
N HIS A 395 -14.27 -25.53 8.01
CA HIS A 395 -14.92 -24.28 8.45
C HIS A 395 -14.45 -23.03 7.68
N ARG A 396 -13.50 -23.16 6.75
CA ARG A 396 -12.97 -22.03 5.96
C ARG A 396 -14.08 -21.43 5.08
N PRO A 397 -14.31 -20.10 5.10
CA PRO A 397 -15.21 -19.43 4.17
C PRO A 397 -14.81 -19.69 2.70
N GLY A 398 -15.78 -20.07 1.86
CA GLY A 398 -15.53 -20.51 0.48
C GLY A 398 -15.19 -22.00 0.33
N GLY A 399 -14.95 -22.72 1.42
CA GLY A 399 -14.63 -24.15 1.44
C GLY A 399 -13.14 -24.44 1.61
N ARG A 400 -12.84 -25.70 1.99
CA ARG A 400 -11.51 -26.19 2.39
C ARG A 400 -10.37 -25.81 1.44
N ASP A 401 -10.54 -26.09 0.15
CA ASP A 401 -9.51 -25.87 -0.87
C ASP A 401 -9.49 -24.44 -1.43
N SER A 402 -10.39 -23.56 -0.98
CA SER A 402 -10.44 -22.18 -1.46
C SER A 402 -9.29 -21.37 -0.86
N LEU A 403 -8.37 -20.91 -1.70
CA LEU A 403 -7.27 -20.01 -1.29
C LEU A 403 -7.68 -18.53 -1.33
N ARG A 404 -8.87 -18.21 -1.86
CA ARG A 404 -9.47 -16.88 -1.84
C ARG A 404 -10.94 -16.95 -1.49
N TYR A 405 -11.42 -15.98 -0.73
CA TYR A 405 -12.84 -15.79 -0.40
C TYR A 405 -13.21 -14.32 -0.63
N THR A 406 -14.38 -14.07 -1.23
CA THR A 406 -14.89 -12.72 -1.49
C THR A 406 -16.36 -12.67 -1.07
N VAL A 407 -16.74 -11.66 -0.28
CA VAL A 407 -18.11 -11.45 0.21
C VAL A 407 -18.49 -9.97 0.13
N VAL A 408 -19.72 -9.70 -0.26
CA VAL A 408 -20.30 -8.36 -0.31
C VAL A 408 -21.18 -8.14 0.93
N ALA A 409 -20.93 -7.06 1.66
CA ALA A 409 -21.76 -6.62 2.78
C ALA A 409 -22.63 -5.42 2.37
N ARG A 410 -23.82 -5.32 2.97
CA ARG A 410 -24.84 -4.29 2.65
C ARG A 410 -24.60 -3.00 3.42
N HIS A 411 -24.12 -3.09 4.66
CA HIS A 411 -23.82 -1.98 5.56
C HIS A 411 -22.56 -2.25 6.39
N ALA A 412 -22.09 -1.23 7.11
CA ALA A 412 -20.84 -1.28 7.88
C ALA A 412 -20.85 -2.40 8.92
N ASP A 413 -21.96 -2.63 9.62
CA ASP A 413 -22.02 -3.65 10.69
C ASP A 413 -21.91 -5.08 10.16
N GLU A 414 -22.53 -5.37 9.01
CA GLU A 414 -22.34 -6.66 8.32
C GLU A 414 -20.89 -6.81 7.84
N CYS A 415 -20.25 -5.72 7.37
CA CYS A 415 -18.83 -5.74 7.03
C CYS A 415 -17.94 -6.01 8.26
N MET A 416 -18.25 -5.40 9.41
CA MET A 416 -17.57 -5.66 10.68
C MET A 416 -17.78 -7.10 11.16
N GLU A 417 -18.97 -7.68 10.98
CA GLU A 417 -19.23 -9.09 11.30
C GLU A 417 -18.44 -10.05 10.40
N GLN A 418 -18.35 -9.78 9.09
CA GLN A 418 -17.47 -10.57 8.19
C GLN A 418 -16.00 -10.45 8.59
N LEU A 419 -15.55 -9.27 9.02
CA LEU A 419 -14.20 -9.02 9.50
C LEU A 419 -13.90 -9.73 10.83
N ASP A 420 -14.82 -9.69 11.79
CA ASP A 420 -14.75 -10.46 13.04
C ASP A 420 -14.61 -11.96 12.75
N ASN A 421 -15.44 -12.52 11.85
CA ASN A 421 -15.40 -13.93 11.48
C ASN A 421 -14.06 -14.37 10.83
N LEU A 422 -13.28 -13.43 10.27
CA LEU A 422 -11.97 -13.68 9.65
C LEU A 422 -10.79 -13.36 10.56
N MET A 423 -10.97 -12.55 11.61
CA MET A 423 -9.88 -12.03 12.46
C MET A 423 -9.99 -12.38 13.96
N ALA A 424 -11.10 -12.98 14.38
CA ALA A 424 -11.41 -13.31 15.77
C ALA A 424 -11.71 -14.80 15.97
N ASP A 425 -11.67 -15.23 17.23
CA ASP A 425 -12.20 -16.53 17.64
C ASP A 425 -13.73 -16.54 17.53
N SER A 426 -14.31 -17.73 17.32
CA SER A 426 -15.76 -17.87 17.24
C SER A 426 -16.44 -17.48 18.55
N ARG A 427 -17.51 -16.69 18.47
CA ARG A 427 -18.29 -16.24 19.64
C ARG A 427 -18.87 -17.40 20.47
N ASP A 428 -19.08 -18.55 19.85
CA ASP A 428 -19.59 -19.76 20.50
C ASP A 428 -18.47 -20.64 21.11
N GLY A 429 -17.19 -20.33 20.86
CA GLY A 429 -16.01 -21.06 21.35
C GLY A 429 -15.78 -22.47 20.76
N ASP A 430 -16.81 -23.08 20.17
CA ASP A 430 -16.83 -24.47 19.70
C ASP A 430 -16.32 -24.65 18.24
N ARG A 431 -15.91 -23.58 17.56
CA ARG A 431 -15.39 -23.63 16.18
C ARG A 431 -13.93 -23.22 16.11
N PRO A 432 -13.09 -23.96 15.35
CA PRO A 432 -11.73 -23.54 15.01
C PRO A 432 -11.67 -22.11 14.47
N ALA A 433 -10.76 -21.30 15.01
CA ALA A 433 -10.51 -19.96 14.52
C ALA A 433 -9.78 -20.01 13.17
N ILE A 434 -10.23 -19.21 12.19
CA ILE A 434 -9.62 -19.19 10.84
C ILE A 434 -8.51 -18.14 10.72
N TRP A 435 -8.48 -17.12 11.59
CA TRP A 435 -7.55 -16.00 11.53
C TRP A 435 -6.06 -16.35 11.47
N PRO A 436 -5.55 -17.48 12.03
CA PRO A 436 -4.14 -17.82 11.89
C PRO A 436 -3.75 -18.20 10.45
N PHE A 437 -4.71 -18.69 9.66
CA PHE A 437 -4.50 -19.13 8.27
C PHE A 437 -4.87 -18.07 7.22
N VAL A 438 -5.21 -16.85 7.62
CA VAL A 438 -5.44 -15.73 6.70
C VAL A 438 -4.14 -14.96 6.50
N LYS A 439 -3.74 -14.75 5.24
CA LYS A 439 -2.55 -13.97 4.88
C LYS A 439 -2.82 -12.47 4.94
N LEU A 440 -3.91 -12.07 4.29
CA LEU A 440 -4.22 -10.70 3.93
C LEU A 440 -5.73 -10.57 3.71
N ILE A 441 -6.31 -9.51 4.25
CA ILE A 441 -7.69 -9.10 4.02
C ILE A 441 -7.69 -7.79 3.24
N ARG A 442 -8.55 -7.68 2.22
CA ARG A 442 -8.81 -6.44 1.46
C ARG A 442 -10.25 -6.02 1.68
N VAL A 443 -10.44 -4.79 2.15
CA VAL A 443 -11.75 -4.18 2.38
C VAL A 443 -11.93 -3.07 1.35
N TYR A 444 -12.79 -3.31 0.36
CA TYR A 444 -13.18 -2.32 -0.63
C TYR A 444 -14.35 -1.51 -0.11
N LEU A 445 -14.19 -0.20 0.06
CA LEU A 445 -15.23 0.70 0.55
C LEU A 445 -15.24 2.07 -0.12
N ARG A 446 -16.36 2.78 0.02
CA ARG A 446 -16.58 4.12 -0.53
C ARG A 446 -16.18 5.24 0.44
N SER A 447 -14.89 5.33 0.80
CA SER A 447 -14.34 6.46 1.59
C SER A 447 -13.73 7.56 0.70
N PRO A 448 -13.99 8.86 0.94
CA PRO A 448 -13.36 9.97 0.18
C PRO A 448 -11.82 9.91 0.17
N VAL A 449 -11.22 9.42 1.26
CA VAL A 449 -9.76 9.36 1.43
C VAL A 449 -9.11 8.33 0.50
N LEU A 450 -9.82 7.24 0.16
CA LEU A 450 -9.28 6.13 -0.64
C LEU A 450 -9.47 6.32 -2.15
N ARG A 451 -10.44 7.15 -2.59
CA ARG A 451 -10.79 7.31 -4.02
C ARG A 451 -9.72 8.00 -4.87
N THR A 452 -8.65 8.47 -4.25
CA THR A 452 -7.47 9.03 -4.93
C THR A 452 -6.40 7.98 -5.26
N GLY A 453 -6.67 6.69 -5.05
CA GLY A 453 -5.72 5.59 -5.33
C GLY A 453 -4.83 5.25 -4.13
N LEU A 454 -5.13 5.83 -2.97
CA LEU A 454 -4.50 5.52 -1.69
C LEU A 454 -5.05 4.20 -1.11
N VAL A 455 -4.15 3.35 -0.61
CA VAL A 455 -4.46 2.16 0.19
C VAL A 455 -3.93 2.36 1.60
N LEU A 456 -4.73 2.11 2.63
CA LEU A 456 -4.29 2.11 4.03
C LEU A 456 -4.13 0.64 4.48
N ALA A 457 -2.98 0.25 5.01
CA ALA A 457 -2.76 -1.11 5.52
C ALA A 457 -2.59 -1.09 7.05
N ASP A 458 -3.52 -1.70 7.79
CA ASP A 458 -3.33 -1.99 9.21
C ASP A 458 -2.45 -3.22 9.37
N LEU A 459 -1.40 -3.10 10.19
CA LEU A 459 -0.39 -4.13 10.37
C LEU A 459 -0.41 -4.63 11.83
N PRO A 460 -0.25 -5.94 12.08
CA PRO A 460 -0.10 -6.46 13.44
C PRO A 460 1.02 -5.72 14.20
N GLY A 461 0.92 -5.61 15.52
CA GLY A 461 1.97 -4.97 16.32
C GLY A 461 3.28 -5.76 16.22
N PHE A 462 4.44 -5.10 16.34
CA PHE A 462 5.76 -5.76 16.27
C PHE A 462 5.88 -6.96 17.22
N ARG A 463 5.20 -6.90 18.37
CA ARG A 463 5.16 -7.96 19.38
C ARG A 463 4.14 -9.06 19.08
N ASP A 464 3.23 -8.89 18.11
CA ASP A 464 2.15 -9.83 17.75
C ASP A 464 2.44 -10.61 16.46
N LEU A 465 3.56 -10.31 15.80
CA LEU A 465 4.02 -11.02 14.63
C LEU A 465 4.53 -12.42 15.05
N ASN A 466 3.86 -13.44 14.54
CA ASN A 466 4.49 -14.74 14.28
C ASN A 466 5.31 -14.57 12.98
N TYR A 467 6.35 -15.37 12.75
CA TYR A 467 7.21 -15.29 11.55
C TYR A 467 6.41 -15.33 10.23
N ALA A 468 5.34 -16.12 10.13
CA ALA A 468 4.45 -16.11 8.96
C ALA A 468 3.82 -14.72 8.68
N ARG A 469 3.65 -13.90 9.73
CA ARG A 469 3.14 -12.52 9.67
C ARG A 469 4.24 -11.48 9.49
N GLU A 470 5.45 -11.76 9.98
CA GLU A 470 6.65 -10.99 9.63
C GLU A 470 6.76 -10.97 8.09
N ARG A 471 6.77 -12.14 7.43
CA ARG A 471 6.78 -12.23 5.95
C ARG A 471 5.63 -11.50 5.26
N ALA A 472 4.43 -11.50 5.84
CA ALA A 472 3.28 -10.78 5.28
C ALA A 472 3.43 -9.25 5.40
N THR A 473 4.07 -8.78 6.47
CA THR A 473 4.31 -7.37 6.79
C THR A 473 5.53 -6.83 6.03
N GLU A 474 6.60 -7.62 5.91
CA GLU A 474 7.85 -7.30 5.20
C GLU A 474 7.69 -7.25 3.67
N ARG A 475 6.60 -7.83 3.13
CA ARG A 475 6.22 -7.58 1.72
C ARG A 475 5.86 -6.12 1.46
N LEU A 476 5.57 -5.32 2.48
CA LEU A 476 5.51 -3.87 2.39
C LEU A 476 6.89 -3.30 2.76
N PRO A 477 7.38 -2.23 2.09
CA PRO A 477 8.68 -1.65 2.39
C PRO A 477 8.64 -0.94 3.76
N VAL A 478 8.94 -1.70 4.82
CA VAL A 478 9.09 -1.18 6.19
C VAL A 478 10.59 -0.89 6.40
N PRO A 479 11.01 0.38 6.56
CA PRO A 479 12.39 0.67 6.93
C PRO A 479 12.71 0.08 8.30
N ASP A 480 13.96 -0.35 8.51
CA ASP A 480 14.40 -0.91 9.79
C ASP A 480 14.39 0.19 10.88
N LEU A 481 13.32 0.22 11.68
CA LEU A 481 13.14 1.18 12.78
C LEU A 481 13.65 0.64 14.13
N THR A 482 14.58 -0.33 14.13
CA THR A 482 15.19 -0.79 15.37
C THR A 482 16.01 0.32 16.04
N GLY A 483 15.61 0.74 17.26
CA GLY A 483 16.54 1.34 18.22
C GLY A 483 16.16 2.67 18.89
N GLN A 484 15.07 3.36 18.53
CA GLN A 484 14.61 4.56 19.28
C GLN A 484 13.11 4.56 19.60
N GLU A 485 12.72 3.69 20.54
CA GLU A 485 11.51 3.90 21.35
C GLU A 485 11.66 5.19 22.19
N LEU A 486 11.25 6.33 21.64
CA LEU A 486 10.91 7.52 22.43
C LEU A 486 9.48 7.42 22.96
N THR A 487 9.17 6.30 23.64
CA THR A 487 7.91 6.06 24.35
C THR A 487 7.89 6.86 25.66
N GLY A 488 7.99 8.18 25.56
CA GLY A 488 7.59 9.06 26.64
C GLY A 488 6.08 8.96 26.82
N GLN A 489 5.62 8.54 28.00
CA GLN A 489 4.22 8.72 28.38
C GLN A 489 3.93 10.21 28.54
N PHE A 490 3.61 10.89 27.44
CA PHE A 490 3.10 12.26 27.46
C PHE A 490 1.63 12.20 27.92
N GLN A 491 1.46 12.03 29.24
CA GLN A 491 0.18 11.90 29.93
C GLN A 491 -0.74 13.12 29.71
N ASP A 492 -2.01 12.94 30.09
CA ASP A 492 -3.06 13.95 29.96
C ASP A 492 -2.65 15.32 30.48
N VAL A 493 -3.08 16.36 29.76
CA VAL A 493 -2.59 17.72 29.95
C VAL A 493 -3.32 18.40 31.09
N ASP A 494 -3.01 18.01 32.34
CA ASP A 494 -3.50 18.71 33.53
C ASP A 494 -2.96 20.14 33.55
N ALA A 495 -3.86 21.11 33.70
CA ALA A 495 -3.53 22.53 33.66
C ALA A 495 -2.56 22.92 34.79
N LYS A 496 -2.69 22.34 35.99
CA LYS A 496 -1.92 22.71 37.18
C LYS A 496 -0.51 22.12 37.13
N GLU A 497 -0.37 20.88 36.66
CA GLU A 497 0.93 20.24 36.44
C GLU A 497 1.67 20.85 35.24
N THR A 498 0.94 21.19 34.18
CA THR A 498 1.52 21.94 33.06
C THR A 498 1.98 23.33 33.50
N ALA A 499 1.22 24.05 34.33
CA ALA A 499 1.64 25.35 34.87
C ALA A 499 2.91 25.25 35.75
N ARG A 500 3.07 24.19 36.56
CA ARG A 500 4.27 23.95 37.40
C ARG A 500 5.55 23.76 36.58
N THR A 501 5.44 23.10 35.43
CA THR A 501 6.56 22.76 34.53
C THR A 501 6.78 23.80 33.42
N SER A 502 6.00 24.89 33.42
CA SER A 502 5.98 25.89 32.36
C SER A 502 6.86 27.12 32.62
N SER A 503 7.06 27.94 31.58
CA SER A 503 7.66 29.26 31.75
C SER A 503 6.74 30.16 32.60
N ALA A 504 7.31 31.15 33.29
CA ALA A 504 6.54 32.06 34.14
C ALA A 504 5.45 32.86 33.39
N GLY A 505 5.58 33.05 32.07
CA GLY A 505 4.55 33.66 31.24
C GLY A 505 3.39 32.70 30.97
N ASP A 506 3.70 31.50 30.50
CA ASP A 506 2.71 30.46 30.17
C ASP A 506 1.94 30.00 31.42
N ALA A 507 2.64 29.83 32.55
CA ALA A 507 2.04 29.43 33.82
C ALA A 507 1.02 30.46 34.31
N ARG A 508 1.28 31.77 34.14
CA ARG A 508 0.32 32.83 34.46
C ARG A 508 -0.92 32.76 33.58
N HIS A 509 -0.76 32.53 32.28
CA HIS A 509 -1.88 32.45 31.35
C HIS A 509 -2.77 31.23 31.61
N ILE A 510 -2.17 30.06 31.89
CA ILE A 510 -2.91 28.85 32.30
C ILE A 510 -3.73 29.10 33.58
N LEU A 511 -3.11 29.72 34.60
CA LEU A 511 -3.77 30.01 35.87
C LEU A 511 -4.86 31.10 35.76
N ASP A 512 -4.70 32.06 34.86
CA ASP A 512 -5.74 33.06 34.55
C ASP A 512 -6.99 32.40 33.95
N LEU A 513 -6.79 31.57 32.92
CA LEU A 513 -7.88 30.81 32.27
C LEU A 513 -8.60 29.88 33.26
N ASP A 514 -7.85 29.07 34.05
CA ASP A 514 -8.42 28.20 35.10
C ASP A 514 -9.23 29.01 36.13
N SER A 515 -8.72 30.17 36.55
CA SER A 515 -9.42 31.07 37.50
C SER A 515 -10.72 31.65 36.92
N ARG A 516 -10.71 32.03 35.63
CA ARG A 516 -11.88 32.57 34.92
C ARG A 516 -12.96 31.49 34.71
N ILE A 517 -12.56 30.28 34.32
CA ILE A 517 -13.46 29.12 34.21
C ILE A 517 -14.13 28.82 35.56
N GLN A 518 -13.36 28.80 36.65
CA GLN A 518 -13.89 28.59 38.01
C GLN A 518 -14.85 29.70 38.45
N ALA A 519 -14.62 30.96 38.05
CA ALA A 519 -15.53 32.07 38.31
C ALA A 519 -16.85 31.92 37.52
N LEU A 520 -16.79 31.55 36.24
CA LEU A 520 -17.98 31.27 35.43
C LEU A 520 -18.78 30.09 35.99
N GLU A 521 -18.15 29.02 36.48
CA GLU A 521 -18.87 27.94 37.16
C GLU A 521 -19.64 28.42 38.40
N GLN A 522 -19.06 29.32 39.20
CA GLN A 522 -19.73 29.89 40.36
C GLN A 522 -20.92 30.77 39.93
N ASN A 523 -20.76 31.56 38.86
CA ASN A 523 -21.83 32.38 38.28
C ASN A 523 -22.97 31.51 37.73
N ILE A 524 -22.68 30.46 36.96
CA ILE A 524 -23.68 29.49 36.45
C ILE A 524 -24.45 28.86 37.63
N ARG A 525 -23.76 28.42 38.68
CA ARG A 525 -24.40 27.85 39.89
C ARG A 525 -25.31 28.87 40.57
N HIS A 526 -24.89 30.14 40.67
CA HIS A 526 -25.67 31.21 41.28
C HIS A 526 -26.91 31.61 40.43
N THR A 527 -26.74 31.79 39.12
CA THR A 527 -27.83 32.12 38.19
C THR A 527 -28.83 30.97 38.05
N ARG A 528 -28.38 29.71 38.02
CA ARG A 528 -29.27 28.53 38.11
C ARG A 528 -30.08 28.50 39.40
N SER A 529 -29.49 28.90 40.53
CA SER A 529 -30.19 29.02 41.82
C SER A 529 -31.25 30.13 41.78
N ARG A 530 -30.91 31.32 41.26
CA ARG A 530 -31.86 32.43 41.03
C ARG A 530 -33.00 32.03 40.10
N ARG A 531 -32.71 31.29 39.02
CA ARG A 531 -33.71 30.80 38.05
C ARG A 531 -34.76 29.89 38.70
N ARG A 532 -34.34 28.97 39.57
CA ARG A 532 -35.24 28.07 40.33
C ARG A 532 -36.22 28.81 41.24
N GLN A 533 -35.95 30.08 41.59
CA GLN A 533 -36.79 30.92 42.44
C GLN A 533 -37.60 31.97 41.66
N ALA A 534 -37.46 32.02 40.33
CA ALA A 534 -38.09 33.02 39.47
C ALA A 534 -39.26 32.46 38.66
N SER A 535 -40.23 33.32 38.32
CA SER A 535 -41.38 32.99 37.47
C SER A 535 -41.58 34.06 36.38
N GLY A 536 -42.30 33.71 35.32
CA GLY A 536 -42.57 34.56 34.16
C GLY A 536 -41.30 35.02 33.42
N SER A 537 -41.34 36.22 32.85
CA SER A 537 -40.23 36.83 32.08
C SER A 537 -38.89 36.83 32.84
N ARG A 538 -38.90 36.95 34.17
CA ARG A 538 -37.67 36.90 34.98
C ARG A 538 -36.99 35.52 34.94
N ASN A 539 -37.75 34.43 34.80
CA ASN A 539 -37.19 33.09 34.63
C ASN A 539 -36.56 32.95 33.24
N GLN A 540 -37.26 33.40 32.19
CA GLN A 540 -36.76 33.39 30.80
C GLN A 540 -35.44 34.17 30.66
N ASN A 541 -35.35 35.37 31.24
CA ASN A 541 -34.11 36.16 31.22
C ASN A 541 -32.96 35.46 31.96
N LEU A 542 -33.23 34.82 33.10
CA LEU A 542 -32.22 34.04 33.84
C LEU A 542 -31.86 32.71 33.15
N ALA A 543 -32.74 32.16 32.30
CA ALA A 543 -32.43 31.02 31.44
C ALA A 543 -31.46 31.42 30.34
N ALA A 544 -31.72 32.54 29.65
CA ALA A 544 -30.81 33.11 28.66
C ALA A 544 -29.45 33.48 29.28
N GLU A 545 -29.43 34.12 30.46
CA GLU A 545 -28.21 34.42 31.23
C GLU A 545 -27.43 33.14 31.59
N GLU A 546 -28.12 32.04 31.97
CA GLU A 546 -27.44 30.76 32.23
C GLU A 546 -26.85 30.15 30.95
N THR A 547 -27.52 30.25 29.80
CA THR A 547 -27.00 29.78 28.51
C THR A 547 -25.74 30.57 28.12
N THR A 548 -25.80 31.91 28.07
CA THR A 548 -24.64 32.73 27.69
C THR A 548 -23.42 32.50 28.60
N LEU A 549 -23.64 32.26 29.90
CA LEU A 549 -22.55 31.95 30.84
C LEU A 549 -21.95 30.54 30.60
N ARG A 550 -22.72 29.58 30.09
CA ARG A 550 -22.20 28.27 29.66
C ARG A 550 -21.40 28.39 28.38
N ASP A 551 -21.92 29.12 27.39
CA ASP A 551 -21.24 29.34 26.11
C ASP A 551 -19.87 30.01 26.33
N GLU A 552 -19.81 31.04 27.20
CA GLU A 552 -18.54 31.67 27.61
C GLU A 552 -17.61 30.70 28.35
N LYS A 553 -18.16 29.81 29.20
CA LYS A 553 -17.38 28.80 29.92
C LYS A 553 -16.78 27.78 28.96
N GLU A 554 -17.57 27.25 28.04
CA GLU A 554 -17.16 26.26 27.04
C GLU A 554 -16.10 26.84 26.09
N ALA A 555 -16.23 28.12 25.72
CA ALA A 555 -15.21 28.84 24.95
C ALA A 555 -13.86 28.96 25.70
N LEU A 556 -13.87 29.25 27.01
CA LEU A 556 -12.64 29.30 27.81
C LEU A 556 -12.05 27.92 28.10
N GLU A 557 -12.88 26.90 28.30
CA GLU A 557 -12.43 25.50 28.42
C GLU A 557 -11.76 25.05 27.11
N PHE A 558 -12.29 25.42 25.95
CA PHE A 558 -11.64 25.20 24.66
C PHE A 558 -10.33 25.99 24.52
N GLU A 559 -10.30 27.27 24.86
CA GLU A 559 -9.08 28.10 24.79
C GLU A 559 -7.94 27.49 25.63
N LEU A 560 -8.24 27.08 26.87
CA LEU A 560 -7.30 26.40 27.75
C LEU A 560 -6.83 25.06 27.18
N LYS A 561 -7.76 24.19 26.75
CA LYS A 561 -7.43 22.89 26.15
C LYS A 561 -6.57 23.04 24.89
N ARG A 562 -6.87 24.03 24.05
CA ARG A 562 -6.10 24.40 22.84
C ARG A 562 -4.69 24.86 23.19
N PHE A 563 -4.53 25.76 24.16
CA PHE A 563 -3.21 26.22 24.60
C PHE A 563 -2.34 25.05 25.11
N LEU A 564 -2.93 24.19 25.95
CA LEU A 564 -2.30 23.03 26.55
C LEU A 564 -1.86 21.99 25.48
N ILE A 565 -2.76 21.64 24.54
CA ILE A 565 -2.44 20.69 23.46
C ILE A 565 -1.39 21.26 22.50
N LEU A 566 -1.53 22.51 22.04
CA LEU A 566 -0.55 23.12 21.12
C LEU A 566 0.85 23.23 21.75
N ARG A 567 0.92 23.56 23.04
CA ARG A 567 2.18 23.56 23.81
C ARG A 567 2.83 22.17 23.82
N ARG A 568 2.06 21.13 24.17
CA ARG A 568 2.52 19.74 24.22
C ARG A 568 3.00 19.29 22.84
N ASN A 569 2.19 19.50 21.81
CA ASN A 569 2.47 19.10 20.43
C ASN A 569 3.79 19.74 19.95
N ARG A 570 3.99 21.05 20.15
CA ARG A 570 5.26 21.72 19.81
C ARG A 570 6.47 21.06 20.50
N HIS A 571 6.37 20.79 21.80
CA HIS A 571 7.48 20.19 22.55
C HIS A 571 7.80 18.76 22.06
N VAL A 572 6.77 17.94 21.82
CA VAL A 572 6.90 16.57 21.31
C VAL A 572 7.49 16.57 19.90
N THR A 573 6.96 17.39 18.98
CA THR A 573 7.47 17.53 17.62
C THR A 573 8.93 17.98 17.63
N GLU A 574 9.30 19.01 18.40
CA GLU A 574 10.70 19.44 18.50
C GLU A 574 11.64 18.35 19.06
N ALA A 575 11.19 17.55 20.02
CA ALA A 575 11.99 16.45 20.59
C ALA A 575 12.19 15.33 19.56
N LEU A 576 11.12 14.90 18.90
CA LEU A 576 11.15 13.86 17.87
C LEU A 576 11.95 14.32 16.63
N SER A 577 11.76 15.54 16.14
CA SER A 577 12.51 16.06 14.99
C SER A 577 14.03 16.02 15.22
N ARG A 578 14.49 16.33 16.44
CA ARG A 578 15.90 16.23 16.82
C ARG A 578 16.40 14.78 16.86
N ALA A 579 15.60 13.88 17.44
CA ALA A 579 15.95 12.45 17.52
C ALA A 579 16.07 11.81 16.12
N TRP A 580 15.07 12.04 15.27
CA TRP A 580 15.00 11.58 13.89
C TRP A 580 15.79 12.45 12.88
N ARG A 581 16.67 13.35 13.36
CA ARG A 581 17.55 14.21 12.53
C ARG A 581 16.82 14.96 11.38
N ASN A 582 15.57 15.34 11.59
CA ASN A 582 14.65 15.92 10.60
C ASN A 582 14.38 15.04 9.36
N GLN A 583 14.59 13.72 9.44
CA GLN A 583 14.32 12.76 8.35
C GLN A 583 12.86 12.29 8.31
N ALA A 584 12.09 12.51 9.38
CA ALA A 584 10.69 12.10 9.50
C ALA A 584 9.75 13.31 9.67
N ARG A 585 8.57 13.27 9.03
CA ARG A 585 7.47 14.21 9.28
C ARG A 585 6.63 13.72 10.45
N ILE A 586 6.35 14.61 11.41
CA ILE A 586 5.68 14.27 12.68
C ILE A 586 4.29 14.91 12.71
N PHE A 587 3.28 14.09 13.02
CA PHE A 587 1.89 14.51 13.23
C PHE A 587 1.49 14.20 14.68
N CYS A 588 0.88 15.17 15.36
CA CYS A 588 0.33 14.98 16.70
C CYS A 588 -1.19 14.80 16.59
N VAL A 589 -1.67 13.56 16.70
CA VAL A 589 -3.09 13.22 16.50
C VAL A 589 -3.79 12.77 17.78
N SER A 590 -5.13 12.88 17.82
CA SER A 590 -5.98 12.38 18.89
C SER A 590 -7.30 11.81 18.35
N ASN A 591 -7.34 10.48 18.21
CA ASN A 591 -8.53 9.72 17.79
C ASN A 591 -9.75 10.01 18.69
N LYS A 592 -9.51 10.16 20.00
CA LYS A 592 -10.57 10.48 20.96
C LYS A 592 -11.13 11.88 20.75
N LEU A 593 -10.27 12.89 20.62
CA LEU A 593 -10.73 14.27 20.38
C LEU A 593 -11.47 14.39 19.03
N TYR A 594 -11.10 13.58 18.04
CA TYR A 594 -11.85 13.46 16.80
C TYR A 594 -13.22 12.81 17.02
N SER A 595 -13.27 11.61 17.62
CA SER A 595 -14.51 10.85 17.81
C SER A 595 -15.52 11.54 18.74
N ASP A 596 -15.06 12.16 19.82
CA ASP A 596 -15.90 12.85 20.81
C ASP A 596 -16.59 14.11 20.24
N HIS A 597 -16.14 14.62 19.08
CA HIS A 597 -16.59 15.91 18.51
C HIS A 597 -17.07 15.85 17.05
N ARG A 598 -16.84 14.75 16.31
CA ARG A 598 -17.25 14.61 14.89
C ARG A 598 -18.77 14.61 14.66
N THR A 599 -19.57 14.40 15.71
CA THR A 599 -21.05 14.43 15.68
C THR A 599 -21.64 15.70 16.28
N ASN A 600 -20.81 16.67 16.67
CA ASN A 600 -21.28 17.94 17.22
C ASN A 600 -21.65 18.92 16.09
N ASP A 601 -22.37 19.99 16.45
CA ASP A 601 -22.66 21.11 15.55
C ASP A 601 -21.37 21.69 14.93
N PRO A 602 -21.35 22.12 13.65
CA PRO A 602 -20.11 22.45 12.94
C PRO A 602 -19.35 23.63 13.53
N GLU A 603 -20.04 24.62 14.12
CA GLU A 603 -19.39 25.78 14.75
C GLU A 603 -18.59 25.35 15.98
N GLN A 604 -19.10 24.37 16.73
CA GLN A 604 -18.41 23.79 17.88
C GLN A 604 -17.37 22.74 17.47
N ALA A 605 -17.69 21.89 16.49
CA ALA A 605 -16.87 20.76 16.09
C ALA A 605 -15.54 21.20 15.44
N ASN A 606 -15.58 22.17 14.51
CA ASN A 606 -14.41 22.52 13.68
C ASN A 606 -13.14 22.79 14.50
N GLY A 607 -13.24 23.57 15.59
CA GLY A 607 -12.08 23.87 16.43
C GLY A 607 -11.48 22.64 17.14
N TYR A 608 -12.31 21.67 17.55
CA TYR A 608 -11.84 20.42 18.14
C TYR A 608 -11.30 19.45 17.09
N LEU A 609 -11.89 19.42 15.90
CA LEU A 609 -11.47 18.56 14.79
C LEU A 609 -10.12 19.00 14.22
N GLU A 610 -9.86 20.30 14.08
CA GLU A 610 -8.52 20.82 13.79
C GLU A 610 -7.52 20.46 14.88
N LEU A 611 -7.89 20.68 16.15
CA LEU A 611 -7.03 20.39 17.31
C LEU A 611 -6.72 18.89 17.48
N SER A 612 -7.53 18.02 16.87
CA SER A 612 -7.33 16.57 16.84
C SER A 612 -6.18 16.13 15.91
N GLY A 613 -5.75 16.99 14.97
CA GLY A 613 -4.73 16.67 13.96
C GLY A 613 -5.14 15.66 12.89
N ILE A 614 -6.33 15.04 12.98
CA ILE A 614 -6.80 14.03 12.01
C ILE A 614 -7.01 14.65 10.62
N THR A 615 -7.57 15.86 10.54
CA THR A 615 -7.78 16.56 9.27
C THR A 615 -6.46 16.93 8.58
N GLU A 616 -5.44 17.33 9.34
CA GLU A 616 -4.09 17.56 8.80
C GLU A 616 -3.46 16.25 8.27
N LEU A 617 -3.61 15.15 9.03
CA LEU A 617 -3.10 13.85 8.61
C LEU A 617 -3.79 13.35 7.33
N ARG A 618 -5.12 13.47 7.23
CA ARG A 618 -5.87 13.17 5.99
C ARG A 618 -5.38 14.02 4.82
N ARG A 619 -5.18 15.32 5.02
CA ARG A 619 -4.66 16.23 3.99
C ARG A 619 -3.26 15.81 3.53
N TYR A 620 -2.41 15.30 4.43
CA TYR A 620 -1.14 14.69 4.06
C TYR A 620 -1.33 13.36 3.30
N CYS A 621 -2.20 12.47 3.74
CA CYS A 621 -2.54 11.24 3.00
C CYS A 621 -2.98 11.52 1.56
N GLN A 622 -3.71 12.61 1.30
CA GLN A 622 -4.06 13.04 -0.06
C GLN A 622 -2.88 13.58 -0.88
N SER A 623 -1.80 14.04 -0.25
CA SER A 623 -0.59 14.47 -0.97
C SER A 623 0.26 13.29 -1.46
N VAL A 624 0.10 12.09 -0.87
CA VAL A 624 0.88 10.89 -1.21
C VAL A 624 0.63 10.36 -2.64
N PRO A 625 -0.62 10.16 -3.11
CA PRO A 625 -0.88 9.73 -4.49
C PRO A 625 -0.85 10.87 -5.52
N ALA A 626 -0.91 12.14 -5.08
CA ALA A 626 -1.20 13.31 -5.92
C ALA A 626 -0.30 13.46 -7.16
N ASP A 627 0.99 13.17 -7.01
CA ASP A 627 1.99 13.23 -8.09
C ASP A 627 1.78 12.13 -9.15
N ALA A 628 1.46 10.91 -8.73
CA ALA A 628 1.12 9.81 -9.63
C ALA A 628 -0.23 10.05 -10.34
N GLN A 629 -1.21 10.60 -9.63
CA GLN A 629 -2.49 11.02 -10.22
C GLN A 629 -2.32 12.14 -11.26
N LEU A 630 -1.38 13.08 -11.03
CA LEU A 630 -1.09 14.14 -11.98
C LEU A 630 -0.52 13.55 -13.28
N ARG A 631 0.52 12.70 -13.20
CA ARG A 631 1.07 11.99 -14.39
C ARG A 631 0.00 11.19 -15.14
N ALA A 632 -0.84 10.43 -14.43
CA ALA A 632 -1.93 9.68 -15.06
C ALA A 632 -2.96 10.59 -15.75
N THR A 633 -3.29 11.73 -15.15
CA THR A 633 -4.19 12.74 -15.74
C THR A 633 -3.57 13.40 -16.96
N GLU A 634 -2.25 13.62 -16.97
CA GLU A 634 -1.50 14.18 -18.09
C GLU A 634 -1.46 13.21 -19.26
N SER A 635 -1.06 11.94 -19.04
CA SER A 635 -1.10 10.90 -20.07
C SER A 635 -2.50 10.78 -20.69
N PHE A 636 -3.55 10.76 -19.86
CA PHE A 636 -4.93 10.71 -20.33
C PHE A 636 -5.31 11.92 -21.21
N LEU A 637 -5.08 13.14 -20.73
CA LEU A 637 -5.52 14.37 -21.43
C LEU A 637 -4.60 14.80 -22.59
N GLN A 638 -3.32 14.45 -22.56
CA GLN A 638 -2.33 14.88 -23.56
C GLN A 638 -2.11 13.83 -24.65
N ASN A 639 -2.27 12.54 -24.32
CA ASN A 639 -1.93 11.41 -25.19
C ASN A 639 -3.18 10.53 -25.49
N GLN A 640 -3.78 9.88 -24.49
CA GLN A 640 -4.81 8.84 -24.72
C GLN A 640 -6.11 9.37 -25.35
N VAL A 641 -6.70 10.43 -24.79
CA VAL A 641 -7.93 11.03 -25.33
C VAL A 641 -7.72 11.59 -26.75
N PRO A 642 -6.68 12.39 -27.06
CA PRO A 642 -6.46 12.82 -28.43
C PRO A 642 -6.18 11.66 -29.40
N ALA A 643 -5.50 10.58 -28.97
CA ALA A 643 -5.29 9.39 -29.81
C ALA A 643 -6.60 8.69 -30.20
N LEU A 644 -7.54 8.59 -29.25
CA LEU A 644 -8.89 8.08 -29.50
C LEU A 644 -9.69 8.99 -30.43
N LEU A 645 -9.67 10.31 -30.20
CA LEU A 645 -10.39 11.28 -31.04
C LEU A 645 -9.84 11.33 -32.47
N GLY A 646 -8.52 11.17 -32.65
CA GLY A 646 -7.90 11.03 -33.95
C GLY A 646 -8.36 9.75 -34.66
N SER A 647 -8.46 8.61 -33.97
CA SER A 647 -8.98 7.36 -34.55
C SER A 647 -10.47 7.43 -34.90
N LEU A 648 -11.30 8.06 -34.06
CA LEU A 648 -12.71 8.33 -34.35
C LEU A 648 -12.87 9.26 -35.57
N THR A 649 -11.98 10.26 -35.69
CA THR A 649 -11.92 11.14 -36.87
C THR A 649 -11.50 10.35 -38.11
N GLN A 650 -10.51 9.44 -37.99
CA GLN A 650 -10.04 8.61 -39.09
C GLN A 650 -11.14 7.71 -39.65
N TRP A 651 -11.91 7.06 -38.77
CA TRP A 651 -13.09 6.29 -39.16
C TRP A 651 -14.13 7.17 -39.87
N ALA A 652 -14.39 8.38 -39.36
CA ALA A 652 -15.37 9.31 -39.93
C ALA A 652 -14.91 9.98 -41.25
N LEU A 653 -13.62 9.92 -41.59
CA LEU A 653 -13.03 10.35 -42.86
C LEU A 653 -12.90 9.20 -43.87
N ALA A 654 -13.15 7.94 -43.48
CA ALA A 654 -13.06 6.79 -44.39
C ALA A 654 -14.02 6.97 -45.58
N GLY A 655 -13.47 7.30 -46.75
CA GLY A 655 -14.22 7.57 -47.98
C GLY A 655 -14.64 9.02 -48.22
N SER A 656 -14.08 10.02 -47.50
CA SER A 656 -14.19 11.43 -47.92
C SER A 656 -13.30 11.75 -49.12
N ASP A 657 -12.08 11.20 -49.15
CA ASP A 657 -11.16 11.30 -50.28
C ASP A 657 -11.52 10.31 -51.41
N SER A 658 -11.73 10.83 -52.64
CA SER A 658 -12.07 10.01 -53.81
C SER A 658 -10.83 9.42 -54.48
N VAL A 659 -10.32 8.30 -53.97
CA VAL A 659 -9.08 7.67 -54.47
C VAL A 659 -9.35 6.71 -55.63
N THR A 660 -8.87 7.07 -56.82
CA THR A 660 -8.92 6.20 -58.01
C THR A 660 -8.03 4.96 -57.86
N ALA A 661 -8.34 3.88 -58.58
CA ALA A 661 -7.73 2.56 -58.36
C ALA A 661 -6.19 2.49 -58.43
N SER A 662 -5.54 3.29 -59.27
CA SER A 662 -4.07 3.26 -59.45
C SER A 662 -3.31 3.94 -58.29
N PRO A 663 -3.60 5.20 -57.91
CA PRO A 663 -3.09 5.79 -56.66
C PRO A 663 -3.43 4.98 -55.41
N ALA A 664 -4.60 4.32 -55.38
CA ALA A 664 -4.99 3.44 -54.28
C ALA A 664 -4.08 2.22 -54.12
N GLU A 665 -3.50 1.66 -55.20
CA GLU A 665 -2.53 0.56 -55.09
C GLU A 665 -1.19 1.02 -54.52
N VAL A 666 -0.71 2.20 -54.93
CA VAL A 666 0.53 2.81 -54.39
C VAL A 666 0.38 3.10 -52.90
N LEU A 667 -0.70 3.79 -52.51
CA LEU A 667 -0.97 4.12 -51.11
C LEU A 667 -1.16 2.86 -50.25
N ARG A 668 -1.83 1.81 -50.77
CA ARG A 668 -1.93 0.51 -50.09
C ARG A 668 -0.56 -0.15 -49.87
N GLY A 669 0.38 0.02 -50.80
CA GLY A 669 1.76 -0.44 -50.64
C GLY A 669 2.44 0.20 -49.43
N ALA A 670 2.45 1.53 -49.38
CA ALA A 670 3.06 2.29 -48.29
C ALA A 670 2.39 2.03 -46.93
N LEU A 671 1.06 2.00 -46.86
CA LEU A 671 0.33 1.70 -45.62
C LEU A 671 0.62 0.28 -45.10
N ASN A 672 0.80 -0.70 -45.99
CA ASN A 672 1.21 -2.06 -45.62
C ASN A 672 2.67 -2.12 -45.12
N GLU A 673 3.58 -1.31 -45.69
CA GLU A 673 4.97 -1.22 -45.24
C GLU A 673 5.08 -0.54 -43.87
N ALA A 674 4.26 0.49 -43.62
CA ALA A 674 4.08 1.10 -42.31
C ALA A 674 3.53 0.09 -41.28
N GLU A 675 2.46 -0.66 -41.63
CA GLU A 675 1.90 -1.71 -40.77
C GLU A 675 2.96 -2.76 -40.42
N GLN A 676 3.71 -3.26 -41.40
CA GLN A 676 4.79 -4.24 -41.19
C GLN A 676 5.96 -3.71 -40.39
N THR A 677 6.26 -2.41 -40.48
CA THR A 677 7.34 -1.77 -39.72
C THR A 677 6.96 -1.69 -38.25
N LEU A 678 5.75 -1.20 -37.94
CA LEU A 678 5.25 -1.09 -36.56
C LEU A 678 5.01 -2.45 -35.90
N GLN A 679 4.62 -3.48 -36.65
CA GLN A 679 4.48 -4.85 -36.14
C GLN A 679 5.81 -5.51 -35.69
N ARG A 680 6.97 -4.90 -36.00
CA ARG A 680 8.29 -5.35 -35.52
C ARG A 680 8.61 -4.88 -34.10
N VAL A 681 7.83 -3.97 -33.53
CA VAL A 681 7.96 -3.54 -32.14
C VAL A 681 7.64 -4.72 -31.20
N ARG A 682 8.69 -5.39 -30.70
CA ARG A 682 8.60 -6.50 -29.74
C ARG A 682 9.73 -6.46 -28.72
N PHE A 683 9.36 -6.70 -27.46
CA PHE A 683 10.26 -6.53 -26.31
C PHE A 683 10.80 -7.86 -25.77
N SER A 684 10.06 -8.96 -25.93
CA SER A 684 10.27 -10.23 -25.22
C SER A 684 11.65 -10.90 -25.43
N GLU A 685 12.36 -10.61 -26.51
CA GLU A 685 13.68 -11.22 -26.77
C GLU A 685 14.85 -10.41 -26.18
N ARG A 686 14.65 -9.11 -25.88
CA ARG A 686 15.75 -8.16 -25.64
C ARG A 686 16.29 -8.13 -24.19
N PHE A 687 15.58 -8.70 -23.22
CA PHE A 687 15.85 -8.54 -21.79
C PHE A 687 16.46 -9.76 -21.08
N HIS A 688 17.12 -10.65 -21.81
CA HIS A 688 17.71 -11.89 -21.27
C HIS A 688 19.08 -11.71 -20.57
N SER A 689 19.19 -10.73 -19.67
CA SER A 689 20.36 -10.52 -18.80
C SER A 689 20.15 -11.14 -17.41
N ASN A 690 20.49 -12.42 -17.26
CA ASN A 690 20.44 -13.09 -15.95
C ASN A 690 21.64 -12.66 -15.07
N PRO A 691 21.43 -12.11 -13.85
CA PRO A 691 22.50 -11.76 -12.90
C PRO A 691 23.15 -13.02 -12.29
N SER A 692 23.87 -13.80 -13.11
CA SER A 692 24.34 -15.13 -12.72
C SER A 692 25.34 -15.11 -11.55
N ALA A 693 24.86 -15.48 -10.35
CA ALA A 693 25.68 -15.64 -9.14
C ALA A 693 26.71 -16.78 -9.24
N GLY A 694 26.64 -17.62 -10.28
CA GLY A 694 27.31 -18.92 -10.39
C GLY A 694 28.82 -18.94 -10.14
N ARG A 695 29.57 -17.88 -10.51
CA ARG A 695 31.04 -17.84 -10.33
C ARG A 695 31.51 -17.44 -8.93
N SER A 696 30.70 -16.75 -8.12
CA SER A 696 31.12 -16.21 -6.81
C SER A 696 30.81 -17.13 -5.62
N ARG A 697 29.92 -18.11 -5.79
CA ARG A 697 29.35 -18.93 -4.69
C ARG A 697 30.36 -19.67 -3.81
N ASN A 698 31.49 -20.11 -4.37
CA ASN A 698 32.54 -20.76 -3.56
C ASN A 698 33.19 -19.77 -2.57
N ASN A 699 33.40 -18.51 -2.99
CA ASN A 699 33.98 -17.48 -2.13
C ASN A 699 33.01 -17.08 -1.02
N TRP A 700 31.72 -16.96 -1.32
CA TRP A 700 30.68 -16.67 -0.31
C TRP A 700 30.56 -17.81 0.72
N ARG A 701 30.59 -19.07 0.27
CA ARG A 701 30.65 -20.23 1.18
C ARG A 701 31.88 -20.19 2.09
N ASP A 702 33.06 -19.95 1.51
CA ASP A 702 34.31 -19.97 2.28
C ASP A 702 34.37 -18.78 3.26
N HIS A 703 33.79 -17.63 2.91
CA HIS A 703 33.55 -16.49 3.81
C HIS A 703 32.58 -16.84 4.95
N ALA A 704 31.41 -17.41 4.64
CA ALA A 704 30.40 -17.79 5.62
C ALA A 704 30.91 -18.86 6.60
N VAL A 705 31.72 -19.82 6.13
CA VAL A 705 32.44 -20.77 6.98
C VAL A 705 33.49 -20.06 7.86
N GLY A 706 34.10 -18.98 7.37
CA GLY A 706 34.94 -18.07 8.16
C GLY A 706 34.18 -17.39 9.30
N ALA A 707 33.08 -16.70 8.99
CA ALA A 707 32.20 -16.06 9.98
C ALA A 707 31.68 -17.07 11.02
N SER A 708 31.25 -18.25 10.56
CA SER A 708 30.85 -19.37 11.43
C SER A 708 31.93 -19.79 12.45
N ARG A 709 33.22 -19.74 12.07
CA ARG A 709 34.33 -20.04 12.97
C ARG A 709 34.58 -18.93 13.99
N GLU A 710 34.36 -17.66 13.62
CA GLU A 710 34.39 -16.54 14.57
C GLU A 710 33.30 -16.73 15.63
N TRP A 711 32.04 -16.92 15.21
CA TRP A 711 30.93 -17.11 16.14
C TRP A 711 31.11 -18.36 17.01
N ALA A 712 31.75 -19.43 16.49
CA ALA A 712 32.02 -20.63 17.27
C ALA A 712 32.94 -20.39 18.49
N THR A 713 33.71 -19.30 18.51
CA THR A 713 34.49 -18.85 19.68
C THR A 713 33.63 -18.22 20.78
N TRP A 714 32.40 -17.79 20.47
CA TRP A 714 31.53 -17.13 21.43
C TRP A 714 31.08 -18.10 22.53
N HIS A 715 30.81 -17.53 23.70
CA HIS A 715 30.27 -18.26 24.84
C HIS A 715 28.95 -18.94 24.46
N HIS A 716 28.74 -20.18 24.91
CA HIS A 716 27.63 -21.03 24.45
C HIS A 716 26.25 -20.38 24.62
N SER A 717 26.04 -19.62 25.69
CA SER A 717 24.79 -18.88 25.93
C SER A 717 24.55 -17.75 24.92
N THR A 718 25.61 -17.04 24.49
CA THR A 718 25.53 -15.96 23.50
C THR A 718 25.27 -16.54 22.11
N TYR A 719 25.97 -17.61 21.76
CA TYR A 719 25.75 -18.33 20.49
C TYR A 719 24.32 -18.87 20.39
N ALA A 720 23.81 -19.45 21.48
CA ALA A 720 22.43 -19.92 21.56
C ALA A 720 21.40 -18.78 21.44
N ALA A 721 21.67 -17.60 22.02
CA ALA A 721 20.78 -16.43 21.89
C ALA A 721 20.64 -15.95 20.43
N TRP A 722 21.74 -15.87 19.68
CA TRP A 722 21.66 -15.54 18.24
C TRP A 722 20.92 -16.63 17.44
N CYS A 723 21.12 -17.91 17.75
CA CYS A 723 20.35 -18.99 17.12
C CYS A 723 18.84 -18.91 17.43
N ARG A 724 18.46 -18.48 18.64
CA ARG A 724 17.04 -18.31 19.05
C ARG A 724 16.34 -17.15 18.33
N ASN A 725 17.11 -16.17 17.86
CA ASN A 725 16.65 -14.94 17.18
C ASN A 725 17.10 -14.91 15.71
N TYR A 726 17.15 -16.08 15.05
CA TYR A 726 17.41 -16.23 13.61
C TYR A 726 18.66 -15.47 13.07
N GLY A 727 19.70 -15.35 13.90
CA GLY A 727 20.95 -14.70 13.53
C GLY A 727 21.02 -13.19 13.78
N THR A 728 19.92 -12.53 14.16
CA THR A 728 19.90 -11.06 14.34
C THR A 728 19.51 -10.72 15.77
N HIS A 729 20.46 -10.15 16.52
CA HIS A 729 20.25 -9.86 17.95
C HIS A 729 21.23 -8.81 18.48
N GLN A 730 20.99 -8.34 19.71
CA GLN A 730 21.87 -7.48 20.49
C GLN A 730 21.75 -7.85 21.98
N THR A 731 22.81 -7.69 22.77
CA THR A 731 22.75 -7.81 24.24
C THR A 731 23.48 -6.66 24.92
N ALA A 732 23.34 -6.53 26.24
CA ALA A 732 24.09 -5.53 27.01
C ALA A 732 25.63 -5.73 26.99
N LYS A 733 26.15 -6.84 26.45
CA LYS A 733 27.59 -7.16 26.36
C LYS A 733 28.11 -7.37 24.94
N GLN A 734 27.21 -7.55 23.97
CA GLN A 734 27.52 -7.85 22.58
C GLN A 734 26.67 -6.91 21.73
N GLU A 735 27.33 -6.09 20.92
CA GLU A 735 26.68 -5.12 20.03
C GLU A 735 25.76 -5.81 19.01
N TYR A 736 24.92 -5.00 18.34
CA TYR A 736 24.02 -5.49 17.30
C TYR A 736 24.84 -6.19 16.20
N ARG A 737 24.46 -7.44 15.88
CA ARG A 737 25.12 -8.28 14.88
C ARG A 737 24.04 -9.06 14.12
N CYS A 738 24.08 -8.97 12.79
CA CYS A 738 23.21 -9.68 11.88
C CYS A 738 24.02 -10.76 11.16
N TRP A 739 23.92 -12.01 11.63
CA TRP A 739 24.65 -13.14 11.04
C TRP A 739 24.26 -13.39 9.57
N ASN A 740 23.05 -13.01 9.16
CA ASN A 740 22.59 -13.13 7.77
C ASN A 740 23.37 -12.19 6.83
N GLU A 741 23.62 -10.94 7.23
CA GLU A 741 24.51 -10.00 6.53
C GLU A 741 25.97 -10.47 6.56
N GLU A 742 26.45 -10.93 7.72
CA GLU A 742 27.82 -11.43 7.88
C GLU A 742 28.13 -12.67 7.02
N ILE A 743 27.13 -13.50 6.71
CA ILE A 743 27.26 -14.63 5.79
C ILE A 743 27.52 -14.15 4.37
N LEU A 744 26.77 -13.15 3.91
CA LEU A 744 26.96 -12.54 2.60
C LEU A 744 28.33 -11.83 2.54
N GLY A 745 28.63 -10.96 3.51
CA GLY A 745 29.86 -10.16 3.56
C GLY A 745 30.12 -9.43 2.25
N GLN A 746 31.33 -9.59 1.68
CA GLN A 746 31.69 -9.07 0.34
C GLN A 746 30.78 -9.58 -0.80
N GLY A 747 29.99 -10.63 -0.56
CA GLY A 747 28.94 -11.08 -1.48
C GLY A 747 27.79 -10.08 -1.61
N SER A 748 27.49 -9.31 -0.57
CA SER A 748 26.49 -8.24 -0.62
C SER A 748 26.97 -7.11 -1.54
N ASP A 749 28.19 -6.61 -1.34
CA ASP A 749 28.83 -5.61 -2.23
C ASP A 749 28.86 -6.09 -3.70
N GLN A 750 29.21 -7.36 -3.93
CA GLN A 750 29.26 -7.99 -5.26
C GLN A 750 27.89 -8.17 -5.91
N LEU A 751 26.83 -8.32 -5.11
CA LEU A 751 25.46 -8.38 -5.58
C LEU A 751 24.96 -6.97 -5.91
N SER A 752 25.06 -6.03 -4.97
CA SER A 752 24.61 -4.64 -5.18
C SER A 752 25.29 -4.00 -6.39
N THR A 753 26.61 -4.14 -6.55
CA THR A 753 27.33 -3.67 -7.77
C THR A 753 26.75 -4.24 -9.09
N ARG A 754 26.13 -5.42 -9.06
CA ARG A 754 25.46 -6.02 -10.24
C ARG A 754 24.02 -5.57 -10.40
N TRP A 755 23.31 -5.32 -9.31
CA TRP A 755 21.98 -4.72 -9.33
C TRP A 755 22.06 -3.27 -9.80
N ASP A 756 22.96 -2.44 -9.25
CA ASP A 756 23.33 -1.11 -9.75
C ASP A 756 23.58 -1.11 -11.27
N ALA A 757 24.43 -2.03 -11.75
CA ALA A 757 24.74 -2.15 -13.17
C ALA A 757 23.55 -2.60 -14.03
N MET A 758 22.60 -3.33 -13.46
CA MET A 758 21.39 -3.77 -14.14
C MET A 758 20.29 -2.69 -14.12
N LEU A 759 20.15 -1.94 -13.03
CA LEU A 759 19.28 -0.77 -12.91
C LEU A 759 19.72 0.31 -13.91
N GLY A 760 21.01 0.66 -13.92
CA GLY A 760 21.56 1.59 -14.91
C GLY A 760 21.41 1.11 -16.36
N TRP A 761 21.47 -0.22 -16.59
CA TRP A 761 21.17 -0.80 -17.90
C TRP A 761 19.68 -0.76 -18.27
N LEU A 762 18.76 -0.89 -17.30
CA LEU A 762 17.32 -0.68 -17.54
C LEU A 762 17.02 0.78 -17.91
N GLU A 763 17.68 1.74 -17.25
CA GLU A 763 17.61 3.16 -17.61
C GLU A 763 18.21 3.45 -18.99
N GLU A 764 19.40 2.94 -19.31
CA GLU A 764 20.01 3.05 -20.64
C GLU A 764 19.11 2.44 -21.72
N LYS A 765 18.46 1.29 -21.44
CA LYS A 765 17.53 0.66 -22.38
C LYS A 765 16.25 1.45 -22.58
N ARG A 766 15.71 2.12 -21.55
CA ARG A 766 14.58 3.05 -21.73
C ARG A 766 14.93 4.10 -22.78
N ASP A 767 16.08 4.75 -22.61
CA ASP A 767 16.50 5.86 -23.45
C ASP A 767 16.84 5.39 -24.89
N GLU A 768 17.48 4.22 -25.06
CA GLU A 768 17.66 3.58 -26.39
C GLU A 768 16.32 3.27 -27.09
N LEU A 769 15.34 2.74 -26.35
CA LEU A 769 14.04 2.36 -26.89
C LEU A 769 13.24 3.59 -27.34
N ASP A 770 13.34 4.70 -26.61
CA ASP A 770 12.76 5.98 -27.00
C ASP A 770 13.34 6.49 -28.33
N GLU A 771 14.66 6.40 -28.52
CA GLU A 771 15.32 6.78 -29.78
C GLU A 771 14.94 5.85 -30.94
N GLU A 772 14.97 4.52 -30.73
CA GLU A 772 14.58 3.53 -31.75
C GLU A 772 13.12 3.73 -32.20
N LEU A 773 12.19 3.88 -31.26
CA LEU A 773 10.78 4.09 -31.55
C LEU A 773 10.54 5.43 -32.22
N SER A 774 11.20 6.49 -31.77
CA SER A 774 11.04 7.81 -32.37
C SER A 774 11.56 7.84 -33.82
N SER A 775 12.69 7.18 -34.10
CA SER A 775 13.16 7.01 -35.48
C SER A 775 12.18 6.19 -36.32
N MET A 776 11.66 5.07 -35.79
CA MET A 776 10.70 4.22 -36.48
C MET A 776 9.41 4.95 -36.85
N PHE A 777 8.84 5.70 -35.89
CA PHE A 777 7.63 6.49 -36.10
C PHE A 777 7.86 7.65 -37.08
N GLN A 778 9.02 8.33 -37.01
CA GLN A 778 9.37 9.38 -37.97
C GLN A 778 9.42 8.83 -39.40
N ASN A 779 10.10 7.69 -39.63
CA ASN A 779 10.17 7.07 -40.96
C ASN A 779 8.77 6.72 -41.52
N VAL A 780 7.85 6.28 -40.66
CA VAL A 780 6.45 6.01 -41.04
C VAL A 780 5.70 7.31 -41.37
N CYS A 781 5.86 8.36 -40.57
CA CYS A 781 5.27 9.68 -40.84
C CYS A 781 5.78 10.29 -42.16
N ASP A 782 7.09 10.19 -42.43
CA ASP A 782 7.70 10.69 -43.66
C ASP A 782 7.15 9.95 -44.90
N SER A 783 7.02 8.62 -44.83
CA SER A 783 6.42 7.80 -45.89
C SER A 783 4.94 8.11 -46.13
N ILE A 784 4.19 8.48 -45.09
CA ILE A 784 2.79 8.95 -45.21
C ILE A 784 2.75 10.34 -45.88
N GLU A 785 3.67 11.24 -45.52
CA GLU A 785 3.75 12.60 -46.08
C GLU A 785 4.05 12.59 -47.59
N GLU A 786 4.93 11.70 -48.06
CA GLU A 786 5.22 11.50 -49.50
C GLU A 786 3.97 11.14 -50.33
N HIS A 787 2.88 10.71 -49.69
CA HIS A 787 1.63 10.32 -50.33
C HIS A 787 0.44 11.23 -49.97
N HIS A 788 0.66 12.34 -49.26
CA HIS A 788 -0.40 13.23 -48.76
C HIS A 788 -1.40 13.65 -49.84
N ASP A 789 -0.93 14.01 -51.04
CA ASP A 789 -1.76 14.44 -52.18
C ASP A 789 -2.78 13.40 -52.67
N ILE A 790 -2.62 12.10 -52.31
CA ILE A 790 -3.51 11.01 -52.74
C ILE A 790 -4.81 11.01 -51.93
N ALA A 791 -4.74 11.36 -50.64
CA ALA A 791 -5.88 11.35 -49.71
C ALA A 791 -5.63 12.37 -48.57
N PRO A 792 -5.71 13.68 -48.86
CA PRO A 792 -5.18 14.72 -47.98
C PRO A 792 -5.92 14.87 -46.65
N GLU A 793 -7.25 14.68 -46.61
CA GLU A 793 -7.99 14.73 -45.33
C GLU A 793 -7.62 13.53 -44.45
N SER A 794 -7.68 12.34 -45.04
CA SER A 794 -7.42 11.05 -44.40
C SER A 794 -5.97 10.92 -43.89
N LEU A 795 -4.98 11.22 -44.72
CA LEU A 795 -3.56 11.09 -44.36
C LEU A 795 -3.09 12.23 -43.44
N GLY A 796 -3.67 13.42 -43.57
CA GLY A 796 -3.42 14.52 -42.64
C GLY A 796 -3.84 14.20 -41.20
N ASN A 797 -5.04 13.61 -41.01
CA ASN A 797 -5.49 13.16 -39.70
C ASN A 797 -4.67 11.95 -39.19
N LEU A 798 -4.38 10.98 -40.05
CA LEU A 798 -3.54 9.82 -39.70
C LEU A 798 -2.18 10.25 -39.14
N ARG A 799 -1.48 11.18 -39.81
CA ARG A 799 -0.16 11.66 -39.39
C ARG A 799 -0.20 12.33 -38.01
N LEU A 800 -1.17 13.22 -37.78
CA LEU A 800 -1.38 13.86 -36.49
C LEU A 800 -1.71 12.83 -35.38
N ASN A 801 -2.48 11.79 -35.72
CA ASN A 801 -2.78 10.73 -34.76
C ASN A 801 -1.54 9.86 -34.47
N MET A 802 -0.67 9.64 -35.46
CA MET A 802 0.56 8.86 -35.33
C MET A 802 1.50 9.45 -34.27
N GLU A 803 1.73 10.77 -34.28
CA GLU A 803 2.48 11.51 -33.24
C GLU A 803 1.89 11.34 -31.83
N THR A 804 0.57 11.13 -31.74
CA THR A 804 -0.13 10.96 -30.46
C THR A 804 -0.10 9.51 -29.99
N ARG A 805 -0.23 8.55 -30.90
CA ARG A 805 -0.08 7.11 -30.66
C ARG A 805 1.35 6.75 -30.25
N GLN A 806 2.37 7.37 -30.87
CA GLN A 806 3.76 7.29 -30.43
C GLN A 806 3.91 7.66 -28.95
N ARG A 807 3.34 8.79 -28.52
CA ARG A 807 3.37 9.22 -27.11
C ARG A 807 2.64 8.26 -26.18
N CYS A 808 1.52 7.66 -26.61
CA CYS A 808 0.83 6.62 -25.82
C CYS A 808 1.70 5.38 -25.62
N ILE A 809 2.46 4.97 -26.65
CA ILE A 809 3.40 3.85 -26.59
C ILE A 809 4.58 4.16 -25.67
N LEU A 810 5.18 5.35 -25.78
CA LEU A 810 6.28 5.78 -24.92
C LEU A 810 5.84 5.86 -23.44
N ASP A 811 4.70 6.49 -23.14
CA ASP A 811 4.10 6.50 -21.79
C ASP A 811 3.94 5.08 -21.21
N ALA A 812 3.45 4.14 -22.04
CA ALA A 812 3.22 2.76 -21.63
C ALA A 812 4.54 2.02 -21.33
N ILE A 813 5.60 2.30 -22.10
CA ILE A 813 6.95 1.77 -21.87
C ILE A 813 7.55 2.37 -20.60
N HIS A 814 7.55 3.69 -20.46
CA HIS A 814 8.10 4.39 -19.28
C HIS A 814 7.42 3.92 -18.01
N SER A 815 6.09 3.91 -17.95
CA SER A 815 5.35 3.42 -16.78
C SER A 815 5.67 1.96 -16.45
N SER A 816 5.88 1.10 -17.45
CA SER A 816 6.15 -0.32 -17.20
C SER A 816 7.61 -0.58 -16.82
N LEU A 817 8.55 0.26 -17.27
CA LEU A 817 9.96 0.24 -16.86
C LEU A 817 10.15 0.85 -15.46
N ASP A 818 9.44 1.93 -15.12
CA ASP A 818 9.44 2.50 -13.75
C ASP A 818 8.92 1.47 -12.72
N ASP A 819 7.83 0.76 -13.05
CA ASP A 819 7.30 -0.34 -12.21
C ASP A 819 8.32 -1.50 -12.08
N LEU A 820 9.03 -1.84 -13.16
CA LEU A 820 10.07 -2.88 -13.16
C LEU A 820 11.31 -2.46 -12.35
N ILE A 821 11.77 -1.21 -12.48
CA ILE A 821 12.88 -0.63 -11.72
C ILE A 821 12.55 -0.68 -10.23
N TYR A 822 11.39 -0.17 -9.82
CA TYR A 822 10.95 -0.19 -8.41
C TYR A 822 10.87 -1.61 -7.82
N ALA A 823 10.36 -2.57 -8.60
CA ALA A 823 10.32 -3.97 -8.16
C ALA A 823 11.72 -4.63 -8.14
N THR A 824 12.65 -4.17 -8.99
CA THR A 824 14.05 -4.62 -9.03
C THR A 824 14.83 -4.10 -7.82
N GLU A 825 14.69 -2.82 -7.47
CA GLU A 825 15.26 -2.22 -6.24
C GLU A 825 14.83 -3.00 -4.99
N LYS A 826 13.57 -3.44 -4.95
CA LYS A 826 13.07 -4.27 -3.85
C LYS A 826 13.75 -5.64 -3.79
N ILE A 827 13.88 -6.33 -4.93
CA ILE A 827 14.57 -7.63 -5.00
C ILE A 827 16.05 -7.48 -4.65
N GLU A 828 16.71 -6.39 -5.04
CA GLU A 828 18.07 -6.07 -4.58
C GLU A 828 18.13 -5.97 -3.05
N SER A 829 17.22 -5.22 -2.43
CA SER A 829 17.15 -5.06 -0.98
C SER A 829 16.98 -6.40 -0.26
N ASP A 830 16.07 -7.25 -0.75
CA ASP A 830 15.84 -8.61 -0.22
C ASP A 830 17.05 -9.55 -0.48
N ALA A 831 17.85 -9.32 -1.52
CA ALA A 831 19.01 -10.13 -1.89
C ALA A 831 20.32 -9.74 -1.18
N THR A 832 20.42 -8.50 -0.72
CA THR A 832 21.64 -7.91 -0.14
C THR A 832 21.57 -7.71 1.37
N GLY A 833 20.35 -7.54 1.93
CA GLY A 833 20.10 -7.40 3.36
C GLY A 833 20.01 -8.72 4.14
N GLY A 834 19.93 -8.63 5.47
CA GLY A 834 19.81 -9.77 6.39
C GLY A 834 18.55 -9.78 7.27
N HIS A 835 17.57 -8.92 6.95
CA HIS A 835 16.22 -8.88 7.55
C HIS A 835 15.43 -10.17 7.27
N ALA A 836 14.28 -10.39 7.92
CA ALA A 836 13.70 -11.74 7.99
C ALA A 836 13.03 -12.21 6.68
N SER A 837 12.67 -11.28 5.79
CA SER A 837 12.23 -11.56 4.41
C SER A 837 13.36 -11.81 3.41
N SER A 838 14.61 -11.47 3.75
CA SER A 838 15.75 -11.64 2.85
C SER A 838 15.92 -13.09 2.38
N TYR A 839 16.37 -13.26 1.12
CA TYR A 839 16.62 -14.59 0.56
C TYR A 839 17.63 -15.39 1.39
N ILE A 840 18.60 -14.70 2.03
CA ILE A 840 19.59 -15.33 2.89
C ILE A 840 18.98 -15.80 4.22
N ALA A 841 18.09 -15.02 4.84
CA ALA A 841 17.36 -15.46 6.05
C ALA A 841 16.45 -16.66 5.76
N GLY A 842 15.85 -16.72 4.56
CA GLY A 842 15.09 -17.88 4.07
C GLY A 842 15.91 -19.18 4.08
N VAL A 843 17.07 -19.20 3.43
CA VAL A 843 17.92 -20.41 3.36
C VAL A 843 18.65 -20.72 4.67
N MET A 844 18.79 -19.76 5.58
CA MET A 844 19.37 -19.96 6.91
C MET A 844 18.38 -20.48 7.95
N ARG A 845 17.07 -20.31 7.72
CA ARG A 845 16.00 -20.72 8.65
C ARG A 845 16.08 -22.18 9.13
N PRO A 846 16.33 -23.19 8.27
CA PRO A 846 16.33 -24.59 8.71
C PRO A 846 17.42 -24.88 9.74
N VAL A 847 18.60 -24.25 9.62
CA VAL A 847 19.68 -24.47 10.59
C VAL A 847 19.49 -23.69 11.88
N TYR A 848 18.83 -22.52 11.84
CA TYR A 848 18.42 -21.84 13.08
C TYR A 848 17.41 -22.68 13.87
N ASN A 849 16.43 -23.29 13.20
CA ASN A 849 15.48 -24.22 13.82
C ASN A 849 16.22 -25.43 14.44
N THR A 850 17.07 -26.10 13.65
CA THR A 850 17.92 -27.22 14.13
C THR A 850 18.76 -26.84 15.37
N CYS A 851 19.31 -25.62 15.40
CA CYS A 851 20.12 -25.13 16.52
C CYS A 851 19.29 -24.77 17.76
N ARG A 852 18.05 -24.28 17.58
CA ARG A 852 17.11 -23.99 18.67
C ARG A 852 16.69 -25.25 19.44
N GLU A 853 16.56 -26.37 18.72
CA GLU A 853 16.14 -27.67 19.26
C GLU A 853 17.24 -28.40 20.04
N GLN A 854 18.49 -27.92 20.01
CA GLN A 854 19.54 -28.50 20.85
C GLN A 854 19.45 -27.96 22.28
N TYR A 855 19.48 -28.84 23.27
CA TYR A 855 19.59 -28.49 24.70
C TYR A 855 20.38 -29.57 25.48
N GLY A 856 20.76 -29.24 26.71
CA GLY A 856 21.45 -30.16 27.63
C GLY A 856 22.93 -30.37 27.28
N THR A 857 23.54 -31.41 27.87
CA THR A 857 24.99 -31.65 27.72
C THR A 857 25.40 -31.84 26.25
N GLY A 858 26.40 -31.08 25.82
CA GLY A 858 26.89 -31.08 24.43
C GLY A 858 26.03 -30.29 23.43
N SER A 859 24.99 -29.56 23.86
CA SER A 859 24.15 -28.74 22.97
C SER A 859 24.96 -27.75 22.14
N ASP A 860 25.89 -27.01 22.76
CA ASP A 860 26.79 -26.06 22.09
C ASP A 860 27.56 -26.68 20.91
N ALA A 861 28.16 -27.86 21.13
CA ALA A 861 28.90 -28.58 20.10
C ALA A 861 27.99 -29.01 18.94
N ARG A 862 26.78 -29.50 19.24
CA ARG A 862 25.79 -29.90 18.21
C ARG A 862 25.29 -28.69 17.41
N ARG A 863 25.00 -27.55 18.05
CA ARG A 863 24.61 -26.30 17.36
C ARG A 863 25.72 -25.82 16.42
N LYS A 864 26.95 -25.70 16.93
CA LYS A 864 28.10 -25.24 16.13
C LYS A 864 28.41 -26.20 14.98
N GLN A 865 28.26 -27.51 15.19
CA GLN A 865 28.40 -28.52 14.14
C GLN A 865 27.30 -28.43 13.08
N ALA A 866 26.03 -28.25 13.48
CA ALA A 866 24.91 -28.08 12.55
C ALA A 866 25.06 -26.82 11.69
N MET A 867 25.34 -25.68 12.33
CA MET A 867 25.64 -24.41 11.65
C MET A 867 26.80 -24.55 10.66
N ASN A 868 27.92 -25.12 11.10
CA ASN A 868 29.08 -25.28 10.23
C ASN A 868 28.82 -26.24 9.06
N ARG A 869 28.05 -27.32 9.28
CA ARG A 869 27.65 -28.26 8.23
C ARG A 869 26.72 -27.62 7.20
N HIS A 870 25.78 -26.79 7.64
CA HIS A 870 24.86 -26.07 6.75
C HIS A 870 25.61 -25.04 5.90
N LEU A 871 26.44 -24.19 6.51
CA LEU A 871 27.23 -23.17 5.81
C LEU A 871 28.33 -23.76 4.91
N SER A 872 28.82 -24.96 5.23
CA SER A 872 29.74 -25.71 4.35
C SER A 872 29.04 -26.39 3.16
N SER A 873 27.71 -26.43 3.14
CA SER A 873 26.95 -27.07 2.07
C SER A 873 27.00 -26.26 0.77
N SER A 874 27.30 -26.93 -0.34
CA SER A 874 27.19 -26.32 -1.68
C SER A 874 25.75 -26.02 -2.09
N ALA A 875 24.76 -26.61 -1.41
CA ALA A 875 23.34 -26.46 -1.69
C ALA A 875 22.74 -25.15 -1.14
N LEU A 876 23.27 -24.58 -0.06
CA LEU A 876 22.72 -23.34 0.55
C LEU A 876 22.75 -22.19 -0.45
N PHE A 877 23.95 -21.87 -0.96
CA PHE A 877 24.11 -20.84 -1.99
C PHE A 877 23.62 -21.28 -3.38
N LEU A 878 23.22 -22.54 -3.57
CA LEU A 878 22.45 -22.97 -4.76
C LEU A 878 21.00 -22.52 -4.61
N GLN A 879 20.37 -22.85 -3.49
CA GLN A 879 18.99 -22.52 -3.18
C GLN A 879 18.77 -21.01 -3.15
N PHE A 880 19.65 -20.26 -2.47
CA PHE A 880 19.65 -18.79 -2.46
C PHE A 880 19.65 -18.22 -3.89
N ALA A 881 20.60 -18.66 -4.71
CA ALA A 881 20.72 -18.17 -6.08
C ALA A 881 19.54 -18.59 -6.97
N ASN A 882 19.01 -19.80 -6.78
CA ASN A 882 17.86 -20.30 -7.55
C ASN A 882 16.60 -19.50 -7.20
N THR A 883 16.23 -19.38 -5.91
CA THR A 883 15.04 -18.62 -5.48
C THR A 883 15.10 -17.18 -5.99
N LEU A 884 16.25 -16.51 -5.83
CA LEU A 884 16.48 -15.15 -6.36
C LEU A 884 16.33 -15.08 -7.90
N THR A 885 16.81 -16.09 -8.62
CA THR A 885 16.69 -16.16 -10.10
C THR A 885 15.26 -16.43 -10.54
N ASP A 886 14.52 -17.24 -9.79
CA ASP A 886 13.16 -17.65 -10.10
C ASP A 886 12.17 -16.49 -9.84
N ASP A 887 12.26 -15.83 -8.68
CA ASP A 887 11.44 -14.67 -8.32
C ASP A 887 11.69 -13.47 -9.27
N TYR A 888 12.95 -13.20 -9.63
CA TYR A 888 13.30 -12.15 -10.60
C TYR A 888 12.83 -12.49 -12.02
N ARG A 889 12.83 -13.77 -12.40
CA ARG A 889 12.28 -14.22 -13.70
C ARG A 889 10.77 -14.03 -13.74
N GLU A 890 10.03 -14.40 -12.69
CA GLU A 890 8.58 -14.18 -12.62
C GLU A 890 8.23 -12.69 -12.72
N LEU A 891 9.00 -11.83 -12.04
CA LEU A 891 8.84 -10.36 -12.15
C LEU A 891 9.00 -9.88 -13.59
N ILE A 892 10.09 -10.27 -14.27
CA ILE A 892 10.35 -9.94 -15.68
C ILE A 892 9.22 -10.45 -16.58
N GLU A 893 8.86 -11.73 -16.49
CA GLU A 893 7.82 -12.34 -17.33
C GLU A 893 6.47 -11.62 -17.16
N ARG A 894 6.11 -11.27 -15.92
CA ARG A 894 4.89 -10.50 -15.62
C ARG A 894 4.93 -9.08 -16.20
N ALA A 895 6.02 -8.33 -15.96
CA ALA A 895 6.15 -6.96 -16.44
C ALA A 895 6.11 -6.88 -17.97
N PHE A 896 6.85 -7.75 -18.66
CA PHE A 896 6.86 -7.78 -20.13
C PHE A 896 5.55 -8.31 -20.73
N THR A 897 4.83 -9.22 -20.07
CA THR A 897 3.50 -9.65 -20.53
C THR A 897 2.50 -8.49 -20.48
N GLN A 898 2.54 -7.68 -19.42
CA GLN A 898 1.67 -6.50 -19.30
C GLN A 898 2.03 -5.41 -20.32
N LEU A 899 3.33 -5.17 -20.56
CA LEU A 899 3.78 -4.22 -21.58
C LEU A 899 3.42 -4.69 -23.00
N ASP A 900 3.67 -5.96 -23.35
CA ASP A 900 3.34 -6.54 -24.66
C ASP A 900 1.83 -6.48 -24.94
N GLN A 901 0.97 -6.65 -23.93
CA GLN A 901 -0.48 -6.45 -24.08
C GLN A 901 -0.83 -4.99 -24.43
N LYS A 902 -0.35 -4.00 -23.65
CA LYS A 902 -0.57 -2.56 -23.93
C LYS A 902 -0.10 -2.17 -25.34
N LEU A 903 1.08 -2.66 -25.74
CA LEU A 903 1.66 -2.39 -27.06
C LEU A 903 0.83 -3.01 -28.19
N ARG A 904 0.29 -4.21 -28.01
CA ARG A 904 -0.61 -4.85 -28.99
C ARG A 904 -1.88 -4.02 -29.20
N GLU A 905 -2.45 -3.45 -28.14
CA GLU A 905 -3.66 -2.64 -28.21
C GLU A 905 -3.44 -1.32 -28.97
N GLU A 906 -2.30 -0.66 -28.75
CA GLU A 906 -1.90 0.54 -29.50
C GLU A 906 -1.55 0.21 -30.96
N ILE A 907 -0.77 -0.84 -31.23
CA ILE A 907 -0.44 -1.27 -32.61
C ILE A 907 -1.69 -1.72 -33.38
N ALA A 908 -2.64 -2.40 -32.73
CA ALA A 908 -3.93 -2.74 -33.33
C ALA A 908 -4.73 -1.48 -33.67
N SER A 909 -4.73 -0.48 -32.79
CA SER A 909 -5.39 0.81 -33.03
C SER A 909 -4.78 1.57 -34.22
N ILE A 910 -3.45 1.62 -34.32
CA ILE A 910 -2.75 2.22 -35.47
C ILE A 910 -3.05 1.42 -36.75
N THR A 911 -3.05 0.09 -36.67
CA THR A 911 -3.36 -0.80 -37.82
C THR A 911 -4.79 -0.58 -38.33
N ARG A 912 -5.77 -0.42 -37.43
CA ARG A 912 -7.15 -0.08 -37.76
C ARG A 912 -7.23 1.31 -38.41
N ASP A 913 -6.52 2.30 -37.89
CA ASP A 913 -6.46 3.66 -38.47
C ASP A 913 -5.85 3.64 -39.88
N LEU A 914 -4.70 2.97 -40.08
CA LEU A 914 -4.04 2.80 -41.39
C LEU A 914 -4.98 2.19 -42.43
N ARG A 915 -5.77 1.18 -42.04
CA ARG A 915 -6.73 0.51 -42.94
C ARG A 915 -7.96 1.38 -43.24
N ALA A 916 -8.41 2.20 -42.30
CA ALA A 916 -9.48 3.18 -42.54
C ALA A 916 -9.07 4.29 -43.52
N SER A 917 -7.75 4.54 -43.66
CA SER A 917 -7.24 5.64 -44.50
C SER A 917 -7.51 5.51 -46.00
N LEU A 918 -7.79 4.30 -46.49
CA LEU A 918 -7.95 4.03 -47.93
C LEU A 918 -9.31 3.39 -48.23
N THR A 919 -10.20 4.17 -48.82
CA THR A 919 -11.42 3.68 -49.48
C THR A 919 -11.28 3.85 -50.99
N VAL A 920 -11.40 2.78 -51.76
CA VAL A 920 -11.27 2.85 -53.23
C VAL A 920 -12.57 3.38 -53.83
N GLU A 921 -12.48 4.22 -54.86
CA GLU A 921 -13.64 4.71 -55.61
C GLU A 921 -14.58 3.55 -56.02
N GLY A 922 -15.85 3.65 -55.63
CA GLY A 922 -16.87 2.61 -55.83
C GLY A 922 -17.06 1.62 -54.66
N GLN A 923 -16.23 1.67 -53.62
CA GLN A 923 -16.45 0.98 -52.34
C GLN A 923 -17.17 1.89 -51.35
N THR A 924 -17.97 1.32 -50.45
CA THR A 924 -18.62 2.03 -49.34
C THR A 924 -18.00 1.62 -48.01
N SER A 925 -17.37 2.56 -47.31
CA SER A 925 -16.86 2.39 -45.94
C SER A 925 -17.99 2.20 -44.93
N GLU A 926 -17.68 1.74 -43.71
CA GLU A 926 -18.63 1.70 -42.59
C GLU A 926 -19.28 3.08 -42.36
N ALA A 927 -18.46 4.14 -42.31
CA ALA A 927 -18.93 5.52 -42.15
C ALA A 927 -19.78 6.04 -43.33
N GLY A 928 -19.54 5.53 -44.54
CA GLY A 928 -20.32 5.83 -45.73
C GLY A 928 -21.69 5.14 -45.79
N GLN A 929 -21.91 4.07 -45.00
CA GLN A 929 -23.21 3.41 -44.89
C GLN A 929 -24.19 4.21 -44.01
N GLU A 930 -23.70 4.97 -43.03
CA GLU A 930 -24.51 5.77 -42.10
C GLU A 930 -24.16 7.29 -42.11
N PRO A 931 -24.26 8.01 -43.25
CA PRO A 931 -23.73 9.36 -43.39
C PRO A 931 -24.30 10.39 -42.39
N GLN A 932 -25.58 10.27 -42.01
CA GLN A 932 -26.19 11.14 -40.98
C GLN A 932 -25.60 10.92 -39.59
N HIS A 933 -25.18 9.68 -39.28
CA HIS A 933 -24.59 9.32 -37.99
C HIS A 933 -23.10 9.67 -37.95
N THR A 934 -22.41 9.56 -39.08
CA THR A 934 -21.02 10.04 -39.26
C THR A 934 -20.91 11.55 -39.02
N GLU A 935 -21.87 12.36 -39.49
CA GLU A 935 -21.90 13.80 -39.20
C GLU A 935 -22.31 14.14 -37.75
N GLU A 936 -23.14 13.32 -37.08
CA GLU A 936 -23.35 13.41 -35.63
C GLU A 936 -22.04 13.13 -34.87
N LEU A 937 -21.33 12.06 -35.24
CA LEU A 937 -20.06 11.67 -34.64
C LEU A 937 -19.01 12.77 -34.77
N LYS A 938 -18.78 13.30 -35.98
CA LYS A 938 -17.84 14.41 -36.22
C LYS A 938 -18.16 15.63 -35.34
N ARG A 939 -19.45 15.96 -35.18
CA ARG A 939 -19.86 17.08 -34.32
C ARG A 939 -19.57 16.82 -32.85
N ARG A 940 -19.82 15.59 -32.36
CA ARG A 940 -19.52 15.19 -30.97
C ARG A 940 -18.01 15.18 -30.70
N VAL A 941 -17.21 14.66 -31.63
CA VAL A 941 -15.74 14.68 -31.56
C VAL A 941 -15.21 16.11 -31.42
N ARG A 942 -15.71 17.07 -32.21
CA ARG A 942 -15.32 18.49 -32.08
C ARG A 942 -15.63 19.08 -30.70
N VAL A 943 -16.79 18.76 -30.11
CA VAL A 943 -17.14 19.21 -28.75
C VAL A 943 -16.18 18.64 -27.70
N ILE A 944 -15.73 17.40 -27.85
CA ILE A 944 -14.72 16.81 -26.96
C ILE A 944 -13.35 17.49 -27.19
N GLN A 945 -12.97 17.78 -28.44
CA GLN A 945 -11.72 18.49 -28.77
C GLN A 945 -11.67 19.88 -28.12
N ASP A 946 -12.76 20.66 -28.16
CA ASP A 946 -12.84 21.97 -27.50
C ASP A 946 -12.69 21.86 -25.97
N ALA A 947 -13.35 20.87 -25.36
CA ALA A 947 -13.21 20.56 -23.93
C ALA A 947 -11.78 20.12 -23.56
N LEU A 948 -11.14 19.35 -24.43
CA LEU A 948 -9.78 18.84 -24.26
C LEU A 948 -8.74 19.96 -24.35
N VAL A 949 -8.85 20.87 -25.33
CA VAL A 949 -7.97 22.04 -25.45
C VAL A 949 -8.06 22.93 -24.20
N HIS A 950 -9.26 23.07 -23.62
CA HIS A 950 -9.42 23.75 -22.33
C HIS A 950 -8.67 23.02 -21.21
N ALA A 951 -8.85 21.69 -21.08
CA ALA A 951 -8.19 20.89 -20.05
C ALA A 951 -6.64 20.90 -20.18
N GLN A 952 -6.12 20.76 -21.39
CA GLN A 952 -4.69 20.82 -21.72
C GLN A 952 -4.08 22.22 -21.51
N ARG A 953 -4.89 23.28 -21.56
CA ARG A 953 -4.45 24.62 -21.14
C ARG A 953 -4.39 24.71 -19.62
N VAL A 954 -5.45 24.30 -18.92
CA VAL A 954 -5.49 24.34 -17.45
C VAL A 954 -4.33 23.55 -16.86
N ILE A 955 -4.06 22.32 -17.31
CA ILE A 955 -2.98 21.49 -16.73
C ILE A 955 -1.58 22.12 -16.89
N ARG A 956 -1.35 22.90 -17.96
CA ARG A 956 -0.13 23.71 -18.14
C ARG A 956 -0.09 24.93 -17.22
N GLU A 957 -1.23 25.55 -16.94
CA GLU A 957 -1.36 26.67 -16.00
C GLU A 957 -1.14 26.24 -14.54
N VAL A 958 -1.57 25.04 -14.12
CA VAL A 958 -1.38 24.57 -12.73
C VAL A 958 0.01 23.96 -12.47
N ARG A 959 0.80 23.70 -13.52
CA ARG A 959 2.20 23.27 -13.40
C ARG A 959 3.20 24.42 -13.19
N GLN A 960 2.77 25.66 -13.37
CA GLN A 960 3.60 26.89 -13.27
C GLN A 960 3.47 27.55 -11.89
#